data_AF-A0A9Q9M3Q8-F1
#
_entry.id   AF-A0A9Q9M3Q8-F1
#
_cell.length_a   1.000
_cell.length_b   1.000
_cell.length_c   1.000
_cell.angle_alpha   90.00
_cell.angle_beta   90.00
_cell.angle_gamma   90.00
#
_symmetry.space_group_name_H-M   'P 1'
#
loop_
_entity.id
_entity.type
_entity.pdbx_description
1 polymer ?
#
loop_
_entity_poly.entity_id
_entity_poly.type
_entity_poly.pdbx_seq_one_letter_code
_entity_poly.pdbx_strand_id
1 'polypeptide(L)'
;MTTQPKLRHRIDAGTYADQTAVRDQLIAQAALSDADRARICSSAAALVRDIRGHSAPGLMEVFLAEYGLSTDEGVALMCLAEALLRVPDADTIDALIEDKIAPSDWGKHLGKSTSSLVNASTWALMLTGKVLDEERSPIGALRGAIKRLGEPVIRTAVSRAMKEMGRQFVLGETIESAMDRAAGMEAKGYTYSYDMLGEAARTEADAARYHLSYSKAISAIAAACNSDDIRKNPGISVKLSALHPRYELAQESSVMEHLVPRLKALALLAKAAKMGLNIDAEEADRLSLSLEVIGAVVSDPSLAGWDGFGVVVQAYGPRTGLAIDALHEMAEKYDRRFMVRLVKGAYWDTEIKQAQVEGVDGFPVFTNKALTDVSYISNARKLLGMTDRIYPQFATHNAHTVSAILHMAADKDNATYEFQRLHGMGETLHQMVLEQNKTNCRIYAPVGAHRDLLAYLVRRLLENGANSSFVNQIVDENVSPDIVAADPFAAVADISRKIPTGPELYAPERPNSKGFDLGHAPTLAAIEEARAPWRTHRWQAGPLLAGDARPETAKDVTNPADLSVTGTVSQCSPEDVELALALADPWDAPAAERTAILNKAADLYEENFGELFAILAREAGKTIPDAVAELREAVDFLRYYASRISDAPPAGIFTCISPWNFPLAIFTGQVAAALAAGNAVLAKPADQTPLIAHRAVQLMHEAGVPRAAMQLVPGRGSVVGAAITSDPRVNGVAFTGSTATAMRIRKAMADNLQPGAPLIAETGGLNAMIVDSTALPEQTVQAVIESAFQSAGQRCSALRCLYLQEDIADTVLKMLKGAMDCLHLDDPWHLSTDSGPVIDEGARAGILAHVAKARAEGRVLKEMRAPQGGTFVAPTMIEIPGISALEEEIFGPVLHVVRFKSQQLDQVISDINATGYGLTFGLHTRIDDRVQHVCDRVHAGNIYVNRNQIGAIVGSQPFGGEGLSGTGPKAGGPYYLSRFCAPDRQQSNAVWETTFAELPGESGVPARAVTTSLPGPTGESNRLTVSARPPLLCMGPGPEAAAEQAKEVISLGGTAIEAHGMFDLHRLEAIQGIAGVLWWGDEATGREIEQWLAKRDGPIIPLIPGKPDRARVLAERHVCVDTTASGGNADLLGGNA
;
A
#
# COMPACT_ATOMS: atom_id res chain seq x y z
N MET A 1 14.18 42.62 4.85
CA MET A 1 14.90 41.63 4.02
C MET A 1 13.83 40.72 3.44
N THR A 2 13.55 40.84 2.15
CA THR A 2 12.62 39.96 1.45
C THR A 2 13.21 38.55 1.46
N THR A 3 12.73 37.70 2.37
CA THR A 3 13.11 36.30 2.47
C THR A 3 12.68 35.61 1.18
N GLN A 4 13.63 35.33 0.28
CA GLN A 4 13.37 34.42 -0.82
C GLN A 4 12.79 33.12 -0.24
N PRO A 5 11.73 32.54 -0.84
CA PRO A 5 11.21 31.26 -0.40
C PRO A 5 12.34 30.21 -0.44
N LYS A 6 12.37 29.29 0.54
CA LYS A 6 13.34 28.18 0.54
C LYS A 6 13.27 27.45 -0.82
N LEU A 7 14.41 26.97 -1.30
CA LEU A 7 14.51 26.27 -2.59
C LEU A 7 13.42 25.19 -2.74
N ARG A 8 13.20 24.40 -1.69
CA ARG A 8 12.14 23.38 -1.63
C ARG A 8 10.77 23.91 -2.03
N HIS A 9 10.29 25.01 -1.43
CA HIS A 9 8.98 25.57 -1.77
C HIS A 9 8.85 25.95 -3.24
N ARG A 10 9.92 26.47 -3.85
CA ARG A 10 9.93 26.83 -5.28
C ARG A 10 9.86 25.59 -6.18
N ILE A 11 10.59 24.53 -5.84
CA ILE A 11 10.57 23.26 -6.60
C ILE A 11 9.22 22.57 -6.43
N ASP A 12 8.76 22.43 -5.19
CA ASP A 12 7.57 21.67 -4.83
C ASP A 12 6.29 22.34 -5.37
N ALA A 13 6.24 23.68 -5.48
CA ALA A 13 5.12 24.37 -6.10
C ALA A 13 4.84 23.93 -7.56
N GLY A 14 5.81 23.35 -8.25
CA GLY A 14 5.65 22.80 -9.59
C GLY A 14 5.20 21.32 -9.64
N THR A 15 4.97 20.66 -8.51
CA THR A 15 4.72 19.20 -8.44
C THR A 15 3.47 18.80 -9.21
N TYR A 16 2.36 19.50 -8.97
CA TYR A 16 1.04 19.21 -9.54
C TYR A 16 0.63 20.24 -10.61
N ALA A 17 1.60 20.78 -11.37
CA ALA A 17 1.33 21.79 -12.37
C ALA A 17 0.38 21.31 -13.48
N ASP A 18 -0.47 22.21 -13.99
CA ASP A 18 -1.35 21.91 -15.12
C ASP A 18 -0.56 21.47 -16.36
N GLN A 19 -0.80 20.24 -16.81
CA GLN A 19 -0.02 19.63 -17.88
C GLN A 19 -0.22 20.34 -19.23
N THR A 20 -1.35 21.03 -19.44
CA THR A 20 -1.61 21.81 -20.66
C THR A 20 -0.73 23.05 -20.71
N ALA A 21 -0.71 23.83 -19.63
CA ALA A 21 0.17 24.99 -19.51
C ALA A 21 1.65 24.60 -19.61
N VAL A 22 2.04 23.49 -18.95
CA VAL A 22 3.42 22.98 -19.02
C VAL A 22 3.76 22.52 -20.45
N ARG A 23 2.86 21.82 -21.15
CA ARG A 23 3.07 21.45 -22.57
C ARG A 23 3.38 22.67 -23.42
N ASP A 24 2.58 23.72 -23.34
CA ASP A 24 2.74 24.90 -24.20
C ASP A 24 4.07 25.62 -23.91
N GLN A 25 4.46 25.70 -22.64
CA GLN A 25 5.77 26.21 -22.23
C GLN A 25 6.92 25.36 -22.79
N LEU A 26 6.82 24.03 -22.72
CA LEU A 26 7.85 23.11 -23.21
C LEU A 26 8.00 23.19 -24.73
N ILE A 27 6.90 23.28 -25.48
CA ILE A 27 6.90 23.45 -26.94
C ILE A 27 7.60 24.77 -27.31
N ALA A 28 7.24 25.87 -26.63
CA ALA A 28 7.87 27.16 -26.86
C ALA A 28 9.38 27.13 -26.55
N GLN A 29 9.78 26.51 -25.44
CA GLN A 29 11.19 26.37 -25.04
C GLN A 29 12.01 25.49 -26.00
N ALA A 30 11.39 24.46 -26.61
CA ALA A 30 12.08 23.64 -27.61
C ALA A 30 12.41 24.45 -28.89
N ALA A 31 11.58 25.43 -29.24
CA ALA A 31 11.81 26.36 -30.36
C ALA A 31 12.19 25.63 -31.67
N LEU A 32 11.49 24.53 -31.99
CA LEU A 32 11.67 23.77 -33.23
C LEU A 32 10.56 24.12 -34.21
N SER A 33 10.93 24.57 -35.41
CA SER A 33 9.96 24.79 -36.49
C SER A 33 9.44 23.46 -37.05
N ASP A 34 8.33 23.48 -37.79
CA ASP A 34 7.83 22.28 -38.46
C ASP A 34 8.85 21.69 -39.46
N ALA A 35 9.67 22.54 -40.08
CA ALA A 35 10.77 22.11 -40.94
C ALA A 35 11.93 21.45 -40.17
N ASP A 36 12.20 21.90 -38.94
CA ASP A 36 13.17 21.24 -38.05
C ASP A 36 12.64 19.86 -37.64
N ARG A 37 11.39 19.80 -37.18
CA ARG A 37 10.71 18.57 -36.77
C ARG A 37 10.69 17.53 -37.87
N ALA A 38 10.34 17.93 -39.11
CA ALA A 38 10.36 17.04 -40.27
C ALA A 38 11.77 16.48 -40.56
N ARG A 39 12.81 17.31 -40.47
CA ARG A 39 14.21 16.86 -40.64
C ARG A 39 14.63 15.88 -39.54
N ILE A 40 14.28 16.17 -38.29
CA ILE A 40 14.56 15.30 -37.15
C ILE A 40 13.89 13.93 -37.34
N CYS A 41 12.60 13.90 -37.70
CA CYS A 41 11.87 12.66 -37.97
C CYS A 41 12.52 11.85 -39.10
N SER A 42 12.89 12.51 -40.20
CA SER A 42 13.55 11.84 -41.33
C SER A 42 14.90 11.24 -40.93
N SER A 43 15.72 11.97 -40.18
CA SER A 43 17.02 11.49 -39.67
C SER A 43 16.86 10.33 -38.70
N ALA A 44 15.87 10.41 -37.81
CA ALA A 44 15.56 9.37 -36.85
C ALA A 44 15.04 8.09 -37.53
N ALA A 45 14.16 8.22 -38.52
CA ALA A 45 13.68 7.09 -39.31
C ALA A 45 14.81 6.45 -40.13
N ALA A 46 15.75 7.24 -40.66
CA ALA A 46 16.96 6.70 -41.29
C ALA A 46 17.82 5.91 -40.30
N LEU A 47 18.05 6.46 -39.11
CA LEU A 47 18.80 5.77 -38.05
C LEU A 47 18.12 4.44 -37.64
N VAL A 48 16.79 4.40 -37.54
CA VAL A 48 16.04 3.16 -37.28
C VAL A 48 16.21 2.15 -38.42
N ARG A 49 16.16 2.58 -39.69
CA ARG A 49 16.43 1.71 -40.85
C ARG A 49 17.85 1.14 -40.80
N ASP A 50 18.83 1.96 -40.48
CA ASP A 50 20.23 1.54 -40.38
C ASP A 50 20.45 0.52 -39.26
N ILE A 51 19.81 0.74 -38.10
CA ILE A 51 19.84 -0.20 -36.97
C ILE A 51 19.23 -1.56 -37.36
N ARG A 52 18.05 -1.56 -38.00
CA ARG A 52 17.41 -2.80 -38.48
C ARG A 52 18.20 -3.49 -39.58
N GLY A 53 18.98 -2.75 -40.36
CA GLY A 53 19.87 -3.28 -41.39
C GLY A 53 21.18 -3.88 -40.86
N HIS A 54 21.52 -3.70 -39.58
CA HIS A 54 22.72 -4.29 -38.97
C HIS A 54 22.50 -5.74 -38.54
N SER A 55 23.40 -6.63 -38.94
CA SER A 55 23.23 -8.09 -38.90
C SER A 55 23.43 -8.78 -37.54
N ALA A 56 23.24 -8.09 -36.42
CA ALA A 56 23.33 -8.70 -35.08
C ALA A 56 22.54 -7.89 -34.02
N PRO A 57 21.22 -8.10 -33.88
CA PRO A 57 20.49 -7.57 -32.72
C PRO A 57 21.06 -8.15 -31.42
N GLY A 58 21.04 -7.34 -30.36
CA GLY A 58 21.54 -7.76 -29.04
C GLY A 58 20.71 -8.92 -28.48
N LEU A 59 21.31 -9.77 -27.62
CA LEU A 59 20.61 -10.90 -27.01
C LEU A 59 19.33 -10.46 -26.26
N MET A 60 19.37 -9.30 -25.62
CA MET A 60 18.25 -8.70 -24.89
C MET A 60 17.11 -8.26 -25.79
N GLU A 61 17.45 -7.62 -26.92
CA GLU A 61 16.51 -7.12 -27.92
C GLU A 61 15.72 -8.28 -28.54
N VAL A 62 16.41 -9.37 -28.87
CA VAL A 62 15.78 -10.62 -29.36
C VAL A 62 14.90 -11.27 -28.30
N PHE A 63 15.34 -11.25 -27.04
CA PHE A 63 14.59 -11.82 -25.92
C PHE A 63 13.30 -11.05 -25.63
N LEU A 64 13.37 -9.71 -25.57
CA LEU A 64 12.20 -8.84 -25.36
C LEU A 64 11.20 -8.95 -26.52
N ALA A 65 11.68 -9.05 -27.76
CA ALA A 65 10.84 -9.25 -28.95
C ALA A 65 10.09 -10.59 -28.92
N GLU A 66 10.76 -11.66 -28.49
CA GLU A 66 10.18 -13.01 -28.50
C GLU A 66 9.16 -13.21 -27.37
N TYR A 67 9.46 -12.71 -26.17
CA TYR A 67 8.66 -12.98 -24.97
C TYR A 67 7.69 -11.87 -24.61
N GLY A 68 7.99 -10.60 -24.90
CA GLY A 68 7.18 -9.43 -24.51
C GLY A 68 6.97 -9.32 -23.00
N LEU A 69 7.47 -8.28 -22.34
CA LEU A 69 7.39 -8.21 -20.86
C LEU A 69 5.99 -7.96 -20.30
N SER A 70 5.04 -7.60 -21.17
CA SER A 70 3.61 -7.44 -20.83
C SER A 70 2.82 -8.73 -20.97
N THR A 71 3.45 -9.84 -21.39
CA THR A 71 2.81 -11.16 -21.48
C THR A 71 2.91 -11.91 -20.15
N ASP A 72 2.01 -12.87 -19.94
CA ASP A 72 2.06 -13.77 -18.79
C ASP A 72 3.40 -14.53 -18.73
N GLU A 73 3.97 -14.90 -19.90
CA GLU A 73 5.30 -15.53 -19.98
C GLU A 73 6.44 -14.60 -19.55
N GLY A 74 6.41 -13.34 -19.98
CA GLY A 74 7.40 -12.33 -19.61
C GLY A 74 7.40 -12.04 -18.10
N VAL A 75 6.22 -11.88 -17.51
CA VAL A 75 6.05 -11.67 -16.06
C VAL A 75 6.50 -12.90 -15.27
N ALA A 76 6.10 -14.10 -15.68
CA ALA A 76 6.50 -15.34 -15.02
C ALA A 76 8.02 -15.54 -15.04
N LEU A 77 8.68 -15.24 -16.17
CA LEU A 77 10.13 -15.34 -16.31
C LEU A 77 10.87 -14.32 -15.44
N MET A 78 10.32 -13.12 -15.29
CA MET A 78 10.85 -12.10 -14.39
C MET A 78 10.74 -12.51 -12.93
N CYS A 79 9.58 -12.98 -12.48
CA CYS A 79 9.38 -13.49 -11.13
C CYS A 79 10.32 -14.68 -10.85
N LEU A 80 10.48 -15.58 -11.82
CA LEU A 80 11.36 -16.74 -11.71
C LEU A 80 12.83 -16.32 -11.62
N ALA A 81 13.28 -15.38 -12.46
CA ALA A 81 14.64 -14.84 -12.41
C ALA A 81 14.90 -14.12 -11.08
N GLU A 82 13.92 -13.37 -10.57
CA GLU A 82 14.01 -12.62 -9.31
C GLU A 82 14.16 -13.54 -8.09
N ALA A 83 13.28 -14.54 -7.98
CA ALA A 83 13.21 -15.37 -6.79
C ALA A 83 14.22 -16.55 -6.81
N LEU A 84 14.47 -17.22 -7.94
CA LEU A 84 15.30 -18.43 -7.96
C LEU A 84 16.75 -18.28 -7.48
N LEU A 85 17.32 -17.08 -7.63
CA LEU A 85 18.71 -16.84 -7.21
C LEU A 85 18.83 -16.41 -5.75
N ARG A 86 17.70 -16.16 -5.07
CA ARG A 86 17.62 -15.71 -3.67
C ARG A 86 17.03 -16.75 -2.73
N VAL A 87 16.10 -17.57 -3.22
CA VAL A 87 15.44 -18.61 -2.41
C VAL A 87 16.49 -19.63 -1.97
N PRO A 88 16.73 -19.79 -0.66
CA PRO A 88 17.77 -20.68 -0.14
C PRO A 88 17.35 -22.16 -0.06
N ASP A 89 16.05 -22.45 -0.01
CA ASP A 89 15.52 -23.79 0.25
C ASP A 89 15.01 -24.51 -1.00
N ALA A 90 15.16 -25.84 -0.99
CA ALA A 90 14.86 -26.71 -2.11
C ALA A 90 13.37 -26.76 -2.47
N ASP A 91 12.53 -26.97 -1.46
CA ASP A 91 11.10 -27.25 -1.65
C ASP A 91 10.37 -26.03 -2.21
N THR A 92 10.74 -24.83 -1.74
CA THR A 92 10.14 -23.58 -2.22
C THR A 92 10.61 -23.22 -3.63
N ILE A 93 11.87 -23.53 -4.00
CA ILE A 93 12.33 -23.42 -5.39
C ILE A 93 11.48 -24.30 -6.30
N ASP A 94 11.24 -25.56 -5.91
CA ASP A 94 10.51 -26.49 -6.77
C ASP A 94 9.04 -26.07 -6.91
N ALA A 95 8.41 -25.58 -5.83
CA ALA A 95 7.07 -24.99 -5.88
C ALA A 95 7.00 -23.75 -6.78
N LEU A 96 8.00 -22.86 -6.71
CA LEU A 96 8.09 -21.69 -7.58
C LEU A 96 8.27 -22.07 -9.06
N ILE A 97 9.08 -23.09 -9.34
CA ILE A 97 9.28 -23.63 -10.70
C ILE A 97 7.97 -24.22 -11.23
N GLU A 98 7.24 -25.01 -10.44
CA GLU A 98 5.94 -25.57 -10.85
C GLU A 98 4.93 -24.44 -11.13
N ASP A 99 4.79 -23.46 -10.22
CA ASP A 99 3.88 -22.32 -10.33
C ASP A 99 4.12 -21.46 -11.58
N LYS A 100 5.38 -21.10 -11.86
CA LYS A 100 5.70 -20.17 -12.96
C LYS A 100 5.95 -20.84 -14.31
N ILE A 101 6.31 -22.12 -14.35
CA ILE A 101 6.62 -22.81 -15.61
C ILE A 101 5.45 -23.66 -16.12
N ALA A 102 4.68 -24.32 -15.24
CA ALA A 102 3.64 -25.27 -15.66
C ALA A 102 2.41 -24.66 -16.37
N PRO A 103 1.91 -23.46 -16.00
CA PRO A 103 0.73 -22.86 -16.62
C PRO A 103 0.99 -22.22 -17.99
N SER A 104 2.23 -21.79 -18.25
CA SER A 104 2.57 -20.96 -19.41
C SER A 104 2.81 -21.81 -20.67
N ASP A 105 2.28 -21.38 -21.82
CA ASP A 105 2.30 -22.13 -23.09
C ASP A 105 3.61 -21.93 -23.87
N TRP A 106 4.74 -22.24 -23.21
CA TRP A 106 6.10 -22.06 -23.72
C TRP A 106 6.35 -22.76 -25.08
N GLY A 107 5.53 -23.75 -25.44
CA GLY A 107 5.63 -24.50 -26.68
C GLY A 107 5.48 -23.65 -27.95
N LYS A 108 4.80 -22.50 -27.87
CA LYS A 108 4.57 -21.58 -28.99
C LYS A 108 5.83 -20.86 -29.48
N HIS A 109 6.90 -20.82 -28.70
CA HIS A 109 8.14 -20.06 -28.99
C HIS A 109 9.28 -20.92 -29.55
N LEU A 110 9.07 -22.24 -29.70
CA LEU A 110 10.11 -23.15 -30.13
C LEU A 110 10.53 -22.91 -31.60
N GLY A 111 11.81 -22.56 -31.81
CA GLY A 111 12.39 -22.39 -33.15
C GLY A 111 12.06 -21.07 -33.84
N LYS A 112 11.46 -20.10 -33.12
CA LYS A 112 11.14 -18.76 -33.65
C LYS A 112 12.26 -17.74 -33.47
N SER A 113 13.13 -17.92 -32.48
CA SER A 113 14.27 -17.03 -32.25
C SER A 113 15.44 -17.36 -33.20
N THR A 114 16.14 -16.34 -33.68
CA THR A 114 17.36 -16.46 -34.49
C THR A 114 18.63 -16.70 -33.66
N SER A 115 18.56 -16.53 -32.32
CA SER A 115 19.69 -16.76 -31.41
C SER A 115 19.72 -18.20 -30.89
N SER A 116 20.85 -18.89 -31.06
CA SER A 116 21.06 -20.25 -30.54
C SER A 116 21.04 -20.32 -29.00
N LEU A 117 21.36 -19.21 -28.33
CA LEU A 117 21.42 -19.11 -26.87
C LEU A 117 20.02 -18.84 -26.28
N VAL A 118 19.20 -17.98 -26.92
CA VAL A 118 17.78 -17.83 -26.56
C VAL A 118 17.05 -19.15 -26.81
N ASN A 119 17.25 -19.76 -27.97
CA ASN A 119 16.71 -21.10 -28.24
C ASN A 119 17.17 -22.14 -27.22
N ALA A 120 18.40 -22.06 -26.69
CA ALA A 120 18.91 -22.94 -25.63
C ALA A 120 18.29 -22.65 -24.25
N SER A 121 17.99 -21.38 -23.93
CA SER A 121 17.22 -20.96 -22.75
C SER A 121 15.78 -21.47 -22.82
N THR A 122 15.13 -21.29 -23.98
CA THR A 122 13.82 -21.89 -24.29
C THR A 122 13.91 -23.42 -24.21
N TRP A 123 15.00 -24.03 -24.68
CA TRP A 123 15.26 -25.48 -24.56
C TRP A 123 15.44 -25.95 -23.11
N ALA A 124 16.05 -25.14 -22.25
CA ALA A 124 16.23 -25.44 -20.82
C ALA A 124 14.92 -25.28 -20.04
N LEU A 125 14.11 -24.27 -20.38
CA LEU A 125 12.75 -24.09 -19.87
C LEU A 125 11.80 -25.18 -20.38
N MET A 126 12.00 -25.67 -21.61
CA MET A 126 11.20 -26.72 -22.27
C MET A 126 11.75 -28.14 -22.09
N LEU A 127 12.84 -28.36 -21.34
CA LEU A 127 13.32 -29.72 -21.04
C LEU A 127 12.31 -30.51 -20.16
N THR A 128 11.24 -29.83 -19.75
CA THR A 128 10.02 -30.32 -19.12
C THR A 128 8.88 -30.64 -20.11
N GLY A 129 8.95 -30.18 -21.35
CA GLY A 129 7.87 -30.21 -22.35
C GLY A 129 8.05 -31.16 -23.54
N LYS A 130 9.18 -31.87 -23.67
CA LYS A 130 9.37 -32.83 -24.78
C LYS A 130 8.91 -34.25 -24.44
N VAL A 131 7.59 -34.47 -24.50
CA VAL A 131 6.99 -35.62 -25.21
C VAL A 131 5.64 -35.13 -25.75
N LEU A 132 5.64 -34.65 -27.00
CA LEU A 132 4.42 -34.41 -27.76
C LEU A 132 3.87 -35.78 -28.21
N ASP A 133 2.81 -36.23 -27.55
CA ASP A 133 1.71 -36.94 -28.17
C ASP A 133 0.42 -36.21 -27.76
N GLU A 134 -0.36 -35.84 -28.77
CA GLU A 134 -1.63 -35.10 -28.64
C GLU A 134 -2.65 -35.95 -27.87
N GLU A 135 -2.73 -35.78 -26.54
CA GLU A 135 -3.93 -36.06 -25.70
C GLU A 135 -3.74 -35.88 -24.16
N ARG A 136 -2.61 -35.31 -23.67
CA ARG A 136 -2.40 -35.14 -22.21
C ARG A 136 -2.01 -33.72 -21.80
N SER A 137 -2.62 -33.24 -20.71
CA SER A 137 -2.39 -31.94 -20.06
C SER A 137 -0.89 -31.65 -19.81
N PRO A 138 -0.41 -30.41 -20.01
CA PRO A 138 0.98 -29.97 -19.75
C PRO A 138 1.50 -30.34 -18.35
N ILE A 139 0.62 -30.33 -17.35
CA ILE A 139 0.90 -30.69 -15.94
C ILE A 139 1.37 -32.15 -15.82
N GLY A 140 0.82 -33.05 -16.65
CA GLY A 140 1.18 -34.46 -16.65
C GLY A 140 2.56 -34.74 -17.26
N ALA A 141 3.01 -33.91 -18.21
CA ALA A 141 4.32 -34.01 -18.85
C ALA A 141 5.44 -33.51 -17.93
N LEU A 142 5.23 -32.38 -17.22
CA LEU A 142 6.16 -31.85 -16.23
C LEU A 142 6.37 -32.83 -15.06
N ARG A 143 5.28 -33.37 -14.49
CA ARG A 143 5.36 -34.44 -13.47
C ARG A 143 6.05 -35.69 -14.00
N GLY A 144 5.89 -36.01 -15.28
CA GLY A 144 6.60 -37.10 -15.97
C GLY A 144 8.10 -36.86 -16.11
N ALA A 145 8.53 -35.64 -16.44
CA ALA A 145 9.93 -35.23 -16.55
C ALA A 145 10.61 -35.15 -15.17
N ILE A 146 9.95 -34.59 -14.16
CA ILE A 146 10.38 -34.59 -12.75
C ILE A 146 10.61 -36.03 -12.26
N LYS A 147 9.70 -36.95 -12.57
CA LYS A 147 9.80 -38.38 -12.22
C LYS A 147 10.88 -39.14 -13.01
N ARG A 148 11.32 -38.63 -14.18
CA ARG A 148 12.27 -39.32 -15.09
C ARG A 148 13.71 -38.78 -15.03
N LEU A 149 13.89 -37.48 -14.76
CA LEU A 149 15.18 -36.78 -14.71
C LEU A 149 15.60 -36.41 -13.28
N GLY A 150 14.63 -36.34 -12.34
CA GLY A 150 14.83 -35.90 -10.95
C GLY A 150 14.79 -34.37 -10.79
N GLU A 151 14.11 -33.88 -9.75
CA GLU A 151 14.03 -32.46 -9.36
C GLU A 151 15.39 -31.74 -9.31
N PRO A 152 16.50 -32.36 -8.82
CA PRO A 152 17.80 -31.69 -8.74
C PRO A 152 18.40 -31.30 -10.10
N VAL A 153 18.08 -32.04 -11.17
CA VAL A 153 18.61 -31.79 -12.52
C VAL A 153 17.94 -30.58 -13.15
N ILE A 154 16.61 -30.46 -13.00
CA ILE A 154 15.83 -29.32 -13.51
C ILE A 154 16.25 -28.05 -12.79
N ARG A 155 16.35 -28.10 -11.45
CA ARG A 155 16.82 -26.97 -10.65
C ARG A 155 18.19 -26.46 -11.12
N THR A 156 19.14 -27.39 -11.29
CA THR A 156 20.50 -27.05 -11.74
C THR A 156 20.49 -26.42 -13.13
N ALA A 157 19.65 -26.91 -14.05
CA ALA A 157 19.53 -26.37 -15.40
C ALA A 157 18.93 -24.95 -15.40
N VAL A 158 17.82 -24.73 -14.70
CA VAL A 158 17.15 -23.41 -14.62
C VAL A 158 18.04 -22.40 -13.89
N SER A 159 18.63 -22.74 -12.75
CA SER A 159 19.55 -21.84 -12.04
C SER A 159 20.78 -21.46 -12.90
N ARG A 160 21.28 -22.38 -13.73
CA ARG A 160 22.40 -22.08 -14.63
C ARG A 160 21.97 -21.16 -15.77
N ALA A 161 20.79 -21.35 -16.35
CA ALA A 161 20.23 -20.45 -17.34
C ALA A 161 20.01 -19.04 -16.78
N MET A 162 19.45 -18.92 -15.57
CA MET A 162 19.25 -17.63 -14.90
C MET A 162 20.58 -16.91 -14.61
N LYS A 163 21.62 -17.64 -14.17
CA LYS A 163 22.96 -17.05 -13.97
C LYS A 163 23.56 -16.53 -15.27
N GLU A 164 23.36 -17.23 -16.38
CA GLU A 164 23.88 -16.78 -17.68
C GLU A 164 23.12 -15.56 -18.21
N MET A 165 21.81 -15.47 -17.96
CA MET A 165 21.03 -14.26 -18.25
C MET A 165 21.43 -13.09 -17.34
N GLY A 166 21.69 -13.33 -16.05
CA GLY A 166 22.16 -12.30 -15.10
C GLY A 166 23.44 -11.58 -15.55
N ARG A 167 24.33 -12.29 -16.27
CA ARG A 167 25.56 -11.70 -16.86
C ARG A 167 25.31 -10.64 -17.92
N GLN A 168 24.12 -10.60 -18.54
CA GLN A 168 23.78 -9.57 -19.52
C GLN A 168 23.36 -8.25 -18.88
N PHE A 169 22.95 -8.29 -17.60
CA PHE A 169 22.45 -7.12 -16.89
C PHE A 169 23.48 -6.51 -15.94
N VAL A 170 24.48 -7.29 -15.52
CA VAL A 170 25.58 -6.83 -14.67
C VAL A 170 26.88 -6.95 -15.44
N LEU A 171 27.58 -5.83 -15.56
CA LEU A 171 28.88 -5.82 -16.23
C LEU A 171 29.88 -6.70 -15.49
N GLY A 172 29.87 -6.73 -14.15
CA GLY A 172 30.70 -7.62 -13.33
C GLY A 172 30.19 -7.77 -11.89
N GLU A 173 30.45 -8.91 -11.26
CA GLU A 173 30.05 -9.16 -9.86
C GLU A 173 30.81 -8.27 -8.86
N THR A 174 32.04 -7.87 -9.24
CA THR A 174 32.86 -6.89 -8.51
C THR A 174 33.29 -5.77 -9.44
N ILE A 175 33.68 -4.63 -8.86
CA ILE A 175 34.14 -3.46 -9.63
C ILE A 175 35.36 -3.77 -10.49
N GLU A 176 36.30 -4.58 -9.98
CA GLU A 176 37.50 -5.00 -10.73
C GLU A 176 37.11 -5.81 -11.96
N SER A 177 36.23 -6.81 -11.79
CA SER A 177 35.75 -7.62 -12.91
C SER A 177 34.95 -6.81 -13.93
N ALA A 178 34.24 -5.76 -13.49
CA ALA A 178 33.51 -4.86 -14.37
C ALA A 178 34.47 -3.97 -15.18
N MET A 179 35.53 -3.45 -14.55
CA MET A 179 36.58 -2.68 -15.22
C MET A 179 37.34 -3.51 -16.26
N ASP A 180 37.68 -4.77 -15.94
CA ASP A 180 38.35 -5.67 -16.90
C ASP A 180 37.49 -5.90 -18.16
N ARG A 181 36.18 -6.01 -17.99
CA ARG A 181 35.22 -6.17 -19.10
C ARG A 181 34.94 -4.86 -19.84
N ALA A 182 35.04 -3.73 -19.16
CA ALA A 182 34.86 -2.39 -19.75
C ALA A 182 35.91 -2.06 -20.83
N ALA A 183 37.14 -2.56 -20.66
CA ALA A 183 38.29 -2.25 -21.51
C ALA A 183 38.02 -2.41 -23.03
N GLY A 184 37.20 -3.40 -23.42
CA GLY A 184 36.85 -3.63 -24.82
C GLY A 184 36.02 -2.52 -25.45
N MET A 185 35.11 -1.89 -24.70
CA MET A 185 34.32 -0.75 -25.18
C MET A 185 35.07 0.56 -25.00
N GLU A 186 35.90 0.70 -23.96
CA GLU A 186 36.78 1.85 -23.79
C GLU A 186 37.73 2.00 -24.99
N ALA A 187 38.26 0.89 -25.51
CA ALA A 187 39.07 0.87 -26.73
C ALA A 187 38.32 1.37 -27.98
N LYS A 188 36.98 1.37 -27.97
CA LYS A 188 36.13 1.90 -29.05
C LYS A 188 35.76 3.39 -28.83
N GLY A 189 36.21 4.00 -27.74
CA GLY A 189 35.95 5.41 -27.41
C GLY A 189 34.81 5.64 -26.43
N TYR A 190 34.23 4.59 -25.82
CA TYR A 190 33.26 4.75 -24.74
C TYR A 190 33.93 5.11 -23.41
N THR A 191 33.17 5.74 -22.53
CA THR A 191 33.51 5.86 -21.10
C THR A 191 32.45 5.14 -20.26
N TYR A 192 32.70 4.98 -18.95
CA TYR A 192 31.77 4.28 -18.05
C TYR A 192 31.28 5.17 -16.90
N SER A 193 30.08 4.88 -16.40
CA SER A 193 29.61 5.25 -15.07
C SER A 193 29.13 3.98 -14.37
N TYR A 194 29.80 3.58 -13.29
CA TYR A 194 29.48 2.35 -12.58
C TYR A 194 28.34 2.57 -11.58
N ASP A 195 27.32 1.72 -11.63
CA ASP A 195 26.18 1.67 -10.72
C ASP A 195 26.32 0.48 -9.78
N MET A 196 26.59 0.75 -8.49
CA MET A 196 26.89 -0.30 -7.52
C MET A 196 25.64 -1.02 -6.99
N LEU A 197 24.47 -0.85 -7.62
CA LEU A 197 23.17 -1.46 -7.31
C LEU A 197 22.59 -1.18 -5.91
N GLY A 198 23.34 -0.52 -5.04
CA GLY A 198 22.89 -0.20 -3.68
C GLY A 198 21.79 0.85 -3.69
N GLU A 199 20.65 0.52 -3.10
CA GLU A 199 19.50 1.39 -2.91
C GLU A 199 18.72 1.02 -1.64
N ALA A 200 17.82 1.92 -1.23
CA ALA A 200 16.78 1.67 -0.23
C ALA A 200 17.29 1.00 1.07
N ALA A 201 18.33 1.59 1.68
CA ALA A 201 18.82 1.13 2.98
C ALA A 201 17.64 1.05 3.97
N ARG A 202 17.54 -0.06 4.71
CA ARG A 202 16.51 -0.25 5.75
C ARG A 202 17.06 -0.08 7.15
N THR A 203 18.38 -0.18 7.27
CA THR A 203 19.10 -0.05 8.54
C THR A 203 20.31 0.85 8.40
N GLU A 204 20.78 1.42 9.52
CA GLU A 204 22.05 2.14 9.55
C GLU A 204 23.24 1.25 9.12
N ALA A 205 23.19 -0.06 9.42
CA ALA A 205 24.20 -1.01 8.98
C ALA A 205 24.22 -1.18 7.44
N ASP A 206 23.05 -1.14 6.78
CA ASP A 206 22.98 -1.14 5.32
C ASP A 206 23.58 0.13 4.74
N ALA A 207 23.24 1.29 5.30
CA ALA A 207 23.76 2.57 4.86
C ALA A 207 25.29 2.64 4.98
N ALA A 208 25.84 2.17 6.10
CA ALA A 208 27.29 2.07 6.30
C ALA A 208 27.95 1.08 5.31
N ARG A 209 27.32 -0.07 5.05
CA ARG A 209 27.79 -1.06 4.08
C ARG A 209 27.83 -0.50 2.67
N TYR A 210 26.76 0.19 2.23
CA TYR A 210 26.72 0.82 0.91
C TYR A 210 27.74 1.95 0.79
N HIS A 211 27.87 2.80 1.81
CA HIS A 211 28.91 3.84 1.85
C HIS A 211 30.32 3.26 1.68
N LEU A 212 30.62 2.15 2.36
CA LEU A 212 31.89 1.44 2.21
C LEU A 212 32.04 0.83 0.81
N SER A 213 30.97 0.27 0.24
CA SER A 213 30.96 -0.27 -1.13
C SER A 213 31.31 0.82 -2.15
N TYR A 214 30.65 1.98 -2.08
CA TYR A 214 30.95 3.14 -2.92
C TYR A 214 32.38 3.63 -2.72
N SER A 215 32.86 3.72 -1.47
CA SER A 215 34.23 4.15 -1.17
C SER A 215 35.28 3.22 -1.80
N LYS A 216 35.07 1.90 -1.72
CA LYS A 216 35.94 0.89 -2.34
C LYS A 216 35.89 0.97 -3.87
N ALA A 217 34.70 1.10 -4.44
CA ALA A 217 34.53 1.24 -5.88
C ALA A 217 35.24 2.49 -6.41
N ILE A 218 35.07 3.65 -5.76
CA ILE A 218 35.79 4.89 -6.10
C ILE A 218 37.29 4.67 -6.06
N SER A 219 37.80 3.99 -5.02
CA SER A 219 39.24 3.71 -4.89
C SER A 219 39.77 2.80 -6.01
N ALA A 220 38.99 1.81 -6.45
CA ALA A 220 39.36 0.93 -7.55
C ALA A 220 39.33 1.66 -8.90
N ILE A 221 38.24 2.40 -9.18
CA ILE A 221 38.05 3.16 -10.41
C ILE A 221 39.14 4.23 -10.59
N ALA A 222 39.65 4.80 -9.49
CA ALA A 222 40.71 5.81 -9.53
C ALA A 222 41.96 5.37 -10.32
N ALA A 223 42.26 4.07 -10.36
CA ALA A 223 43.39 3.53 -11.13
C ALA A 223 43.21 3.65 -12.66
N ALA A 224 41.97 3.82 -13.14
CA ALA A 224 41.63 4.03 -14.54
C ALA A 224 41.40 5.52 -14.90
N CYS A 225 41.47 6.43 -13.93
CA CYS A 225 41.32 7.87 -14.15
C CYS A 225 42.64 8.50 -14.63
N ASN A 226 42.95 8.33 -15.91
CA ASN A 226 44.24 8.71 -16.49
C ASN A 226 44.24 10.08 -17.21
N SER A 227 43.10 10.76 -17.30
CA SER A 227 42.96 12.06 -17.96
C SER A 227 42.87 13.21 -16.96
N ASP A 228 43.40 14.38 -17.34
CA ASP A 228 43.10 15.64 -16.65
C ASP A 228 41.69 16.15 -16.96
N ASP A 229 41.09 15.68 -18.05
CA ASP A 229 39.71 15.99 -18.41
C ASP A 229 38.77 14.93 -17.79
N ILE A 230 38.03 15.32 -16.74
CA ILE A 230 37.12 14.43 -16.00
C ILE A 230 36.11 13.75 -16.92
N ARG A 231 35.70 14.42 -18.01
CA ARG A 231 34.74 13.88 -19.00
C ARG A 231 35.27 12.60 -19.68
N LYS A 232 36.59 12.42 -19.74
CA LYS A 232 37.24 11.24 -20.34
C LYS A 232 37.54 10.14 -19.33
N ASN A 233 37.44 10.43 -18.04
CA ASN A 233 37.63 9.44 -16.99
C ASN A 233 36.34 8.63 -16.76
N PRO A 234 36.44 7.38 -16.26
CA PRO A 234 35.28 6.67 -15.75
C PRO A 234 34.68 7.41 -14.55
N GLY A 235 33.40 7.14 -14.29
CA GLY A 235 32.63 7.73 -13.20
C GLY A 235 31.92 6.67 -12.35
N ILE A 236 31.24 7.13 -11.31
CA ILE A 236 30.36 6.32 -10.47
C ILE A 236 28.98 7.00 -10.34
N SER A 237 27.93 6.22 -10.14
CA SER A 237 26.60 6.70 -9.80
C SER A 237 26.20 6.20 -8.41
N VAL A 238 25.60 7.08 -7.62
CA VAL A 238 25.26 6.87 -6.21
C VAL A 238 23.80 7.24 -5.99
N LYS A 239 23.05 6.37 -5.29
CA LYS A 239 21.68 6.65 -4.83
C LYS A 239 21.70 7.13 -3.39
N LEU A 240 20.92 8.17 -3.08
CA LEU A 240 20.90 8.76 -1.73
C LEU A 240 20.19 7.86 -0.73
N SER A 241 19.15 7.13 -1.17
CA SER A 241 18.46 6.12 -0.36
C SER A 241 19.38 4.99 0.12
N ALA A 242 20.50 4.74 -0.56
CA ALA A 242 21.50 3.76 -0.14
C ALA A 242 22.34 4.26 1.04
N LEU A 243 22.39 5.57 1.28
CA LEU A 243 23.29 6.19 2.25
C LEU A 243 22.57 6.66 3.52
N HIS A 244 21.24 6.53 3.59
CA HIS A 244 20.45 6.84 4.78
C HIS A 244 19.21 5.93 4.86
N PRO A 245 18.95 5.28 6.01
CA PRO A 245 17.82 4.34 6.14
C PRO A 245 16.43 5.02 6.13
N ARG A 246 16.40 6.32 6.42
CA ARG A 246 15.18 7.13 6.43
C ARG A 246 15.35 8.36 5.53
N TYR A 247 15.62 8.12 4.25
CA TYR A 247 15.79 9.20 3.26
C TYR A 247 14.42 9.72 2.81
N GLU A 248 13.83 10.59 3.62
CA GLU A 248 12.49 11.14 3.42
C GLU A 248 12.34 12.49 4.13
N LEU A 249 11.36 13.28 3.69
CA LEU A 249 11.13 14.63 4.19
C LEU A 249 10.82 14.67 5.70
N ALA A 250 10.07 13.69 6.19
CA ALA A 250 9.73 13.58 7.61
C ALA A 250 10.97 13.50 8.51
N GLN A 251 12.08 12.95 8.00
CA GLN A 251 13.34 12.76 8.72
C GLN A 251 14.44 13.73 8.26
N GLU A 252 14.06 14.90 7.73
CA GLU A 252 14.96 15.92 7.19
C GLU A 252 16.17 16.21 8.08
N SER A 253 15.95 16.45 9.38
CA SER A 253 17.05 16.76 10.32
C SER A 253 18.10 15.65 10.35
N SER A 254 17.67 14.39 10.42
CA SER A 254 18.54 13.21 10.43
C SER A 254 19.25 13.03 9.08
N VAL A 255 18.53 13.25 7.97
CA VAL A 255 19.09 13.24 6.62
C VAL A 255 20.23 14.26 6.51
N MET A 256 19.98 15.51 6.90
CA MET A 256 20.99 16.57 6.79
C MET A 256 22.19 16.31 7.71
N GLU A 257 21.98 15.71 8.89
CA GLU A 257 23.05 15.38 9.84
C GLU A 257 23.94 14.22 9.36
N HIS A 258 23.36 13.16 8.79
CA HIS A 258 24.09 11.92 8.50
C HIS A 258 24.36 11.68 7.01
N LEU A 259 23.43 12.01 6.12
CA LEU A 259 23.58 11.78 4.68
C LEU A 259 24.59 12.76 4.06
N VAL A 260 24.52 14.05 4.43
CA VAL A 260 25.41 15.09 3.87
C VAL A 260 26.89 14.77 4.11
N PRO A 261 27.34 14.42 5.33
CA PRO A 261 28.73 14.04 5.55
C PRO A 261 29.17 12.78 4.78
N ARG A 262 28.30 11.77 4.68
CA ARG A 262 28.57 10.54 3.92
C ARG A 262 28.79 10.84 2.44
N LEU A 263 27.89 11.62 1.85
CA LEU A 263 28.00 12.01 0.45
C LEU A 263 29.22 12.89 0.20
N LYS A 264 29.48 13.87 1.08
CA LYS A 264 30.67 14.73 1.01
C LYS A 264 31.96 13.89 1.02
N ALA A 265 32.04 12.86 1.86
CA ALA A 265 33.20 11.97 1.90
C ALA A 265 33.43 11.25 0.55
N LEU A 266 32.38 10.73 -0.08
CA LEU A 266 32.46 10.10 -1.41
C LEU A 266 32.86 11.13 -2.48
N ALA A 267 32.29 12.33 -2.43
CA ALA A 267 32.62 13.43 -3.35
C ALA A 267 34.10 13.84 -3.25
N LEU A 268 34.67 13.87 -2.04
CA LEU A 268 36.10 14.16 -1.84
C LEU A 268 37.01 13.07 -2.41
N LEU A 269 36.63 11.80 -2.26
CA LEU A 269 37.37 10.69 -2.88
C LEU A 269 37.30 10.77 -4.41
N ALA A 270 36.12 11.04 -4.98
CA ALA A 270 35.95 11.21 -6.42
C ALA A 270 36.73 12.42 -6.96
N LYS A 271 36.74 13.54 -6.22
CA LYS A 271 37.58 14.71 -6.52
C LYS A 271 39.06 14.34 -6.56
N ALA A 272 39.57 13.64 -5.54
CA ALA A 272 40.97 13.24 -5.48
C ALA A 272 41.35 12.34 -6.67
N ALA A 273 40.41 11.52 -7.15
CA ALA A 273 40.56 10.66 -8.31
C ALA A 273 40.28 11.34 -9.68
N LYS A 274 39.93 12.64 -9.72
CA LYS A 274 39.46 13.34 -10.93
C LYS A 274 38.34 12.58 -11.67
N MET A 275 37.43 12.02 -10.91
CA MET A 275 36.34 11.15 -11.37
C MET A 275 35.01 11.91 -11.38
N GLY A 276 34.09 11.52 -12.28
CA GLY A 276 32.69 11.93 -12.20
C GLY A 276 31.92 11.14 -11.14
N LEU A 277 31.21 11.81 -10.24
CA LEU A 277 30.31 11.19 -9.25
C LEU A 277 28.90 11.73 -9.47
N ASN A 278 27.98 10.87 -9.91
CA ASN A 278 26.60 11.25 -10.22
C ASN A 278 25.65 10.84 -9.09
N ILE A 279 24.78 11.75 -8.69
CA ILE A 279 23.65 11.46 -7.80
C ILE A 279 22.46 11.04 -8.65
N ASP A 280 22.07 9.78 -8.56
CA ASP A 280 20.90 9.25 -9.26
C ASP A 280 19.61 9.85 -8.68
N ALA A 281 18.62 10.08 -9.56
CA ALA A 281 17.30 10.55 -9.19
C ALA A 281 16.38 9.36 -8.93
N GLU A 282 15.62 9.44 -7.83
CA GLU A 282 14.77 8.36 -7.31
C GLU A 282 13.28 8.76 -7.45
N GLU A 283 12.45 8.53 -6.43
CA GLU A 283 11.04 8.91 -6.39
C GLU A 283 10.85 10.44 -6.34
N ALA A 284 9.67 10.88 -6.77
CA ALA A 284 9.35 12.29 -7.01
C ALA A 284 9.28 13.14 -5.73
N ASP A 285 8.95 12.55 -4.59
CA ASP A 285 8.89 13.18 -3.26
C ASP A 285 10.29 13.51 -2.71
N ARG A 286 11.34 12.83 -3.19
CA ARG A 286 12.73 13.01 -2.79
C ARG A 286 13.45 14.12 -3.55
N LEU A 287 12.90 14.60 -4.67
CA LEU A 287 13.58 15.56 -5.55
C LEU A 287 14.05 16.81 -4.81
N SER A 288 13.17 17.49 -4.08
CA SER A 288 13.53 18.76 -3.44
C SER A 288 14.48 18.57 -2.25
N LEU A 289 14.30 17.50 -1.46
CA LEU A 289 15.24 17.12 -0.40
C LEU A 289 16.63 16.77 -0.97
N SER A 290 16.69 16.08 -2.12
CA SER A 290 17.95 15.77 -2.81
C SER A 290 18.73 17.04 -3.18
N LEU A 291 18.04 18.07 -3.69
CA LEU A 291 18.65 19.33 -4.09
C LEU A 291 19.22 20.10 -2.90
N GLU A 292 18.61 20.00 -1.72
CA GLU A 292 19.14 20.60 -0.51
C GLU A 292 20.35 19.86 0.05
N VAL A 293 20.33 18.52 0.04
CA VAL A 293 21.50 17.68 0.37
C VAL A 293 22.66 18.00 -0.57
N ILE A 294 22.40 18.06 -1.88
CA ILE A 294 23.38 18.43 -2.90
C ILE A 294 23.91 19.84 -2.64
N GLY A 295 23.02 20.81 -2.43
CA GLY A 295 23.37 22.20 -2.12
C GLY A 295 24.29 22.31 -0.89
N ALA A 296 24.02 21.56 0.16
CA ALA A 296 24.86 21.51 1.35
C ALA A 296 26.26 20.95 1.03
N VAL A 297 26.35 19.84 0.29
CA VAL A 297 27.63 19.22 -0.08
C VAL A 297 28.47 20.12 -0.99
N VAL A 298 27.89 20.64 -2.08
CA VAL A 298 28.63 21.39 -3.11
C VAL A 298 29.07 22.77 -2.64
N SER A 299 28.40 23.32 -1.63
CA SER A 299 28.80 24.56 -0.97
C SER A 299 30.15 24.46 -0.25
N ASP A 300 30.63 23.24 0.03
CA ASP A 300 31.87 23.03 0.76
C ASP A 300 33.11 23.47 -0.07
N PRO A 301 33.96 24.36 0.46
CA PRO A 301 35.15 24.85 -0.24
C PRO A 301 36.15 23.75 -0.61
N SER A 302 36.18 22.63 0.12
CA SER A 302 37.08 21.51 -0.15
C SER A 302 36.80 20.81 -1.48
N LEU A 303 35.63 21.05 -2.09
CA LEU A 303 35.28 20.54 -3.42
C LEU A 303 35.63 21.50 -4.57
N ALA A 304 36.16 22.70 -4.30
CA ALA A 304 36.45 23.70 -5.35
C ALA A 304 37.47 23.17 -6.38
N GLY A 305 37.34 23.58 -7.64
CA GLY A 305 38.22 23.14 -8.74
C GLY A 305 38.02 21.68 -9.17
N TRP A 306 36.87 21.07 -8.85
CA TRP A 306 36.47 19.76 -9.36
C TRP A 306 35.14 19.87 -10.09
N ASP A 307 35.17 19.51 -11.37
CA ASP A 307 34.03 19.63 -12.29
C ASP A 307 33.28 18.30 -12.49
N GLY A 308 33.51 17.33 -11.60
CA GLY A 308 32.96 15.98 -11.71
C GLY A 308 31.73 15.69 -10.87
N PHE A 309 31.20 16.67 -10.12
CA PHE A 309 29.95 16.46 -9.38
C PHE A 309 28.79 16.42 -10.37
N GLY A 310 28.02 15.33 -10.34
CA GLY A 310 26.93 15.09 -11.28
C GLY A 310 25.59 14.88 -10.60
N VAL A 311 24.51 15.26 -11.28
CA VAL A 311 23.13 15.13 -10.80
C VAL A 311 22.24 14.65 -11.92
N VAL A 312 21.42 13.64 -11.64
CA VAL A 312 20.40 13.16 -12.57
C VAL A 312 19.12 13.97 -12.41
N VAL A 313 18.47 14.34 -13.52
CA VAL A 313 17.16 14.99 -13.55
C VAL A 313 16.22 14.23 -14.48
N GLN A 314 14.97 14.04 -14.06
CA GLN A 314 13.99 13.20 -14.74
C GLN A 314 13.01 14.07 -15.55
N ALA A 315 12.97 13.89 -16.87
CA ALA A 315 12.16 14.68 -17.80
C ALA A 315 10.65 14.33 -17.78
N TYR A 316 10.27 13.20 -17.18
CA TYR A 316 8.87 12.79 -17.06
C TYR A 316 8.06 13.62 -16.04
N GLY A 317 8.70 14.53 -15.31
CA GLY A 317 8.08 15.35 -14.27
C GLY A 317 7.94 16.80 -14.72
N PRO A 318 6.90 17.53 -14.27
CA PRO A 318 6.74 18.95 -14.58
C PRO A 318 7.84 19.84 -13.97
N ARG A 319 8.55 19.35 -12.96
CA ARG A 319 9.59 20.08 -12.21
C ARG A 319 10.99 20.06 -12.85
N THR A 320 11.20 19.32 -13.94
CA THR A 320 12.54 19.13 -14.54
C THR A 320 13.25 20.45 -14.85
N GLY A 321 12.55 21.39 -15.49
CA GLY A 321 13.13 22.68 -15.86
C GLY A 321 13.55 23.50 -14.64
N LEU A 322 12.74 23.48 -13.57
CA LEU A 322 13.04 24.15 -12.30
C LEU A 322 14.23 23.53 -11.57
N ALA A 323 14.37 22.20 -11.62
CA ALA A 323 15.53 21.51 -11.07
C ALA A 323 16.82 21.87 -11.83
N ILE A 324 16.77 21.96 -13.16
CA ILE A 324 17.89 22.41 -13.99
C ILE A 324 18.28 23.87 -13.64
N ASP A 325 17.29 24.76 -13.52
CA ASP A 325 17.54 26.15 -13.11
C ASP A 325 18.19 26.22 -11.74
N ALA A 326 17.70 25.46 -10.76
CA ALA A 326 18.28 25.40 -9.42
C ALA A 326 19.74 24.91 -9.44
N LEU A 327 20.05 23.90 -10.24
CA LEU A 327 21.43 23.40 -10.40
C LEU A 327 22.34 24.44 -11.06
N HIS A 328 21.85 25.16 -12.07
CA HIS A 328 22.60 26.24 -12.70
C HIS A 328 22.88 27.39 -11.72
N GLU A 329 21.85 27.85 -10.99
CA GLU A 329 21.98 28.86 -9.95
C GLU A 329 22.97 28.44 -8.85
N MET A 330 22.94 27.16 -8.45
CA MET A 330 23.92 26.61 -7.50
C MET A 330 25.34 26.62 -8.08
N ALA A 331 25.50 26.27 -9.36
CA ALA A 331 26.80 26.28 -10.03
C ALA A 331 27.38 27.69 -10.08
N GLU A 332 26.57 28.70 -10.39
CA GLU A 332 26.97 30.10 -10.37
C GLU A 332 27.32 30.57 -8.96
N LYS A 333 26.44 30.29 -7.98
CA LYS A 333 26.60 30.73 -6.59
C LYS A 333 27.87 30.21 -5.94
N TYR A 334 28.23 28.95 -6.20
CA TYR A 334 29.38 28.28 -5.58
C TYR A 334 30.60 28.18 -6.50
N ASP A 335 30.55 28.82 -7.67
CA ASP A 335 31.56 28.78 -8.74
C ASP A 335 31.99 27.35 -9.10
N ARG A 336 31.01 26.51 -9.44
CA ARG A 336 31.17 25.10 -9.80
C ARG A 336 30.79 24.83 -11.25
N ARG A 337 31.12 23.63 -11.71
CA ARG A 337 30.55 23.02 -12.89
C ARG A 337 29.87 21.71 -12.51
N PHE A 338 28.70 21.45 -13.08
CA PHE A 338 27.95 20.21 -12.84
C PHE A 338 27.89 19.35 -14.09
N MET A 339 27.99 18.04 -13.92
CA MET A 339 27.58 17.07 -14.93
C MET A 339 26.07 16.79 -14.76
N VAL A 340 25.21 17.21 -15.68
CA VAL A 340 23.76 17.02 -15.52
C VAL A 340 23.27 15.93 -16.46
N ARG A 341 22.86 14.79 -15.89
CA ARG A 341 22.30 13.68 -16.64
C ARG A 341 20.80 13.86 -16.78
N LEU A 342 20.34 14.08 -18.01
CA LEU A 342 18.92 14.11 -18.34
C LEU A 342 18.46 12.69 -18.71
N VAL A 343 17.53 12.15 -17.92
CA VAL A 343 16.83 10.88 -18.18
C VAL A 343 15.35 11.15 -18.40
N LYS A 344 14.57 10.17 -18.89
CA LYS A 344 13.11 10.27 -18.86
C LYS A 344 12.59 10.11 -17.44
N GLY A 345 12.76 8.92 -16.87
CA GLY A 345 12.35 8.57 -15.50
C GLY A 345 12.08 7.07 -15.40
N ALA A 346 12.17 6.51 -14.19
CA ALA A 346 12.17 5.05 -13.97
C ALA A 346 11.12 4.56 -12.94
N TYR A 347 10.29 5.47 -12.42
CA TYR A 347 9.35 5.19 -11.31
C TYR A 347 7.90 5.51 -11.69
N TRP A 348 7.59 5.66 -12.98
CA TRP A 348 6.33 6.29 -13.44
C TRP A 348 5.07 5.63 -12.88
N ASP A 349 5.00 4.30 -12.91
CA ASP A 349 3.87 3.54 -12.38
C ASP A 349 3.73 3.65 -10.85
N THR A 350 4.84 3.64 -10.12
CA THR A 350 4.88 3.94 -8.68
C THR A 350 4.31 5.33 -8.40
N GLU A 351 4.70 6.35 -9.16
CA GLU A 351 4.21 7.72 -8.98
C GLU A 351 2.70 7.85 -9.26
N ILE A 352 2.18 7.12 -10.26
CA ILE A 352 0.74 7.05 -10.54
C ILE A 352 0.00 6.37 -9.39
N LYS A 353 0.45 5.19 -8.96
CA LYS A 353 -0.16 4.46 -7.84
C LYS A 353 -0.16 5.31 -6.58
N GLN A 354 0.97 5.94 -6.26
CA GLN A 354 1.09 6.65 -5.00
C GLN A 354 0.23 7.92 -4.94
N ALA A 355 0.16 8.69 -6.03
CA ALA A 355 -0.76 9.82 -6.10
C ALA A 355 -2.23 9.41 -5.92
N GLN A 356 -2.63 8.25 -6.46
CA GLN A 356 -3.98 7.70 -6.27
C GLN A 356 -4.22 7.25 -4.82
N VAL A 357 -3.25 6.55 -4.22
CA VAL A 357 -3.31 6.11 -2.81
C VAL A 357 -3.40 7.31 -1.87
N GLU A 358 -2.58 8.35 -2.09
CA GLU A 358 -2.59 9.59 -1.30
C GLU A 358 -3.87 10.40 -1.48
N GLY A 359 -4.60 10.20 -2.58
CA GLY A 359 -5.86 10.89 -2.86
C GLY A 359 -5.68 12.31 -3.41
N VAL A 360 -4.53 12.61 -4.02
CA VAL A 360 -4.23 13.95 -4.57
C VAL A 360 -4.81 14.16 -5.97
N ASP A 361 -5.08 15.41 -6.33
CA ASP A 361 -5.80 15.83 -7.53
C ASP A 361 -4.92 15.96 -8.79
N GLY A 362 -3.64 15.62 -8.68
CA GLY A 362 -2.68 15.64 -9.79
C GLY A 362 -1.62 14.55 -9.67
N PHE A 363 -0.74 14.50 -10.66
CA PHE A 363 0.38 13.57 -10.68
C PHE A 363 1.70 14.35 -10.68
N PRO A 364 2.74 13.89 -9.96
CA PRO A 364 4.07 14.49 -10.00
C PRO A 364 4.84 14.16 -11.28
N VAL A 365 4.20 13.43 -12.21
CA VAL A 365 4.70 13.00 -13.51
C VAL A 365 3.66 13.23 -14.61
N PHE A 366 4.10 13.35 -15.86
CA PHE A 366 3.22 13.41 -17.01
C PHE A 366 2.52 12.07 -17.22
N THR A 367 1.23 12.11 -17.55
CA THR A 367 0.45 10.88 -17.83
C THR A 367 0.51 10.48 -19.30
N ASN A 368 1.02 11.36 -20.16
CA ASN A 368 1.20 11.13 -21.58
C ASN A 368 2.70 10.96 -21.91
N LYS A 369 3.05 9.84 -22.55
CA LYS A 369 4.44 9.53 -22.91
C LYS A 369 5.03 10.53 -23.91
N ALA A 370 4.27 10.99 -24.90
CA ALA A 370 4.75 11.98 -25.86
C ALA A 370 5.06 13.33 -25.18
N LEU A 371 4.31 13.68 -24.13
CA LEU A 371 4.61 14.87 -23.33
C LEU A 371 5.93 14.74 -22.56
N THR A 372 6.26 13.53 -22.07
CA THR A 372 7.60 13.25 -21.52
C THR A 372 8.70 13.41 -22.58
N ASP A 373 8.46 12.97 -23.82
CA ASP A 373 9.42 13.13 -24.91
C ASP A 373 9.62 14.61 -25.28
N VAL A 374 8.55 15.40 -25.35
CA VAL A 374 8.61 16.85 -25.56
C VAL A 374 9.35 17.53 -24.40
N SER A 375 9.06 17.15 -23.16
CA SER A 375 9.77 17.64 -21.96
C SER A 375 11.27 17.34 -22.04
N TYR A 376 11.64 16.13 -22.43
CA TYR A 376 13.05 15.75 -22.59
C TYR A 376 13.74 16.62 -23.64
N ILE A 377 13.17 16.75 -24.84
CA ILE A 377 13.77 17.54 -25.93
C ILE A 377 13.88 19.02 -25.53
N SER A 378 12.83 19.55 -24.90
CA SER A 378 12.80 20.93 -24.43
C SER A 378 13.85 21.21 -23.35
N ASN A 379 14.00 20.32 -22.38
CA ASN A 379 15.03 20.46 -21.33
C ASN A 379 16.44 20.18 -21.86
N ALA A 380 16.60 19.36 -22.91
CA ALA A 380 17.87 19.20 -23.60
C ALA A 380 18.33 20.50 -24.27
N ARG A 381 17.40 21.23 -24.92
CA ARG A 381 17.69 22.58 -25.45
C ARG A 381 18.16 23.54 -24.35
N LYS A 382 17.47 23.55 -23.21
CA LYS A 382 17.84 24.36 -22.05
C LYS A 382 19.26 24.06 -21.58
N LEU A 383 19.62 22.78 -21.41
CA LEU A 383 20.95 22.34 -21.01
C LEU A 383 22.05 22.72 -22.03
N LEU A 384 21.75 22.61 -23.34
CA LEU A 384 22.67 23.07 -24.41
C LEU A 384 22.90 24.59 -24.39
N GLY A 385 22.01 25.35 -23.76
CA GLY A 385 22.15 26.79 -23.50
C GLY A 385 22.96 27.14 -22.25
N MET A 386 23.22 26.16 -21.38
CA MET A 386 23.87 26.34 -20.06
C MET A 386 25.28 25.72 -19.99
N THR A 387 25.92 25.56 -21.15
CA THR A 387 27.21 24.84 -21.26
C THR A 387 28.42 25.56 -20.64
N ASP A 388 28.24 26.80 -20.18
CA ASP A 388 29.24 27.57 -19.44
C ASP A 388 29.45 27.02 -18.03
N ARG A 389 28.40 26.48 -17.40
CA ARG A 389 28.41 25.89 -16.06
C ARG A 389 28.01 24.42 -16.00
N ILE A 390 27.26 23.93 -16.99
CA ILE A 390 26.75 22.56 -17.00
C ILE A 390 27.39 21.78 -18.15
N TYR A 391 27.80 20.54 -17.87
CA TYR A 391 28.13 19.54 -18.88
C TYR A 391 26.91 18.62 -19.06
N PRO A 392 26.15 18.76 -20.16
CA PRO A 392 24.94 17.96 -20.38
C PRO A 392 25.28 16.50 -20.73
N GLN A 393 24.55 15.57 -20.12
CA GLN A 393 24.67 14.13 -20.39
C GLN A 393 23.29 13.58 -20.76
N PHE A 394 23.07 13.29 -22.04
CA PHE A 394 21.76 12.87 -22.54
C PHE A 394 21.62 11.35 -22.53
N ALA A 395 21.02 10.82 -21.47
CA ALA A 395 20.74 9.39 -21.31
C ALA A 395 19.42 9.01 -22.01
N THR A 396 19.51 8.33 -23.16
CA THR A 396 18.34 7.89 -23.93
C THR A 396 18.70 6.79 -24.92
N HIS A 397 17.76 5.89 -25.17
CA HIS A 397 17.84 4.88 -26.23
C HIS A 397 16.91 5.19 -27.41
N ASN A 398 16.21 6.33 -27.40
CA ASN A 398 15.23 6.69 -28.43
C ASN A 398 15.90 7.45 -29.58
N ALA A 399 15.84 6.91 -30.80
CA ALA A 399 16.47 7.50 -31.98
C ALA A 399 15.93 8.90 -32.31
N HIS A 400 14.63 9.16 -32.16
CA HIS A 400 14.06 10.50 -32.38
C HIS A 400 14.65 11.51 -31.41
N THR A 401 14.73 11.16 -30.12
CA THR A 401 15.35 12.02 -29.10
C THR A 401 16.83 12.31 -29.41
N VAL A 402 17.59 11.29 -29.83
CA VAL A 402 18.99 11.45 -30.25
C VAL A 402 19.11 12.39 -31.46
N SER A 403 18.32 12.17 -32.51
CA SER A 403 18.34 13.03 -33.70
C SER A 403 17.92 14.46 -33.40
N ALA A 404 16.98 14.67 -32.48
CA ALA A 404 16.58 16.00 -32.03
C ALA A 404 17.73 16.74 -31.34
N ILE A 405 18.47 16.06 -30.45
CA ILE A 405 19.63 16.65 -29.76
C ILE A 405 20.74 16.98 -30.75
N LEU A 406 21.09 16.05 -31.64
CA LEU A 406 22.11 16.28 -32.67
C LEU A 406 21.76 17.48 -33.56
N HIS A 407 20.48 17.60 -33.96
CA HIS A 407 19.99 18.77 -34.69
C HIS A 407 20.12 20.06 -33.89
N MET A 408 19.74 20.03 -32.61
CA MET A 408 19.80 21.20 -31.73
C MET A 408 21.21 21.63 -31.34
N ALA A 409 22.20 20.73 -31.45
CA ALA A 409 23.60 20.94 -31.10
C ALA A 409 24.51 21.10 -32.32
N ALA A 410 23.96 21.28 -33.52
CA ALA A 410 24.74 21.35 -34.77
C ALA A 410 25.76 22.49 -34.82
N ASP A 411 25.58 23.55 -34.01
CA ASP A 411 26.49 24.69 -33.86
C ASP A 411 27.46 24.56 -32.67
N LYS A 412 27.40 23.46 -31.93
CA LYS A 412 28.24 23.19 -30.75
C LYS A 412 29.40 22.27 -31.10
N ASP A 413 30.47 22.35 -30.32
CA ASP A 413 31.54 21.36 -30.36
C ASP A 413 31.03 20.04 -29.73
N ASN A 414 31.25 18.92 -30.39
CA ASN A 414 30.84 17.59 -29.93
C ASN A 414 31.43 17.19 -28.58
N ALA A 415 32.47 17.90 -28.09
CA ALA A 415 33.02 17.73 -26.75
C ALA A 415 32.24 18.48 -25.64
N THR A 416 31.25 19.32 -25.96
CA THR A 416 30.51 20.12 -24.95
C THR A 416 29.41 19.34 -24.24
N TYR A 417 29.04 18.15 -24.74
CA TYR A 417 28.04 17.27 -24.16
C TYR A 417 28.41 15.80 -24.42
N GLU A 418 27.69 14.87 -23.78
CA GLU A 418 27.76 13.44 -24.12
C GLU A 418 26.37 12.84 -24.22
N PHE A 419 26.27 11.72 -24.94
CA PHE A 419 25.16 10.79 -24.80
C PHE A 419 25.48 9.76 -23.72
N GLN A 420 24.44 9.14 -23.17
CA GLN A 420 24.59 7.98 -22.32
C GLN A 420 23.63 6.87 -22.70
N ARG A 421 24.07 5.64 -22.46
CA ARG A 421 23.26 4.43 -22.61
C ARG A 421 23.47 3.49 -21.44
N LEU A 422 22.57 2.54 -21.31
CA LEU A 422 22.76 1.41 -20.42
C LEU A 422 23.67 0.34 -21.02
N HIS A 423 24.42 -0.36 -20.18
CA HIS A 423 25.05 -1.62 -20.55
C HIS A 423 24.01 -2.64 -21.03
N GLY A 424 24.31 -3.37 -22.11
CA GLY A 424 23.42 -4.38 -22.68
C GLY A 424 22.22 -3.83 -23.48
N MET A 425 22.07 -2.50 -23.62
CA MET A 425 20.95 -1.88 -24.34
C MET A 425 21.39 -0.70 -25.22
N GLY A 426 20.81 -0.60 -26.42
CA GLY A 426 21.06 0.48 -27.38
C GLY A 426 22.49 0.54 -27.90
N GLU A 427 23.19 -0.60 -27.95
CA GLU A 427 24.59 -0.66 -28.36
C GLU A 427 24.75 -0.21 -29.81
N THR A 428 23.93 -0.77 -30.72
CA THR A 428 23.95 -0.47 -32.16
C THR A 428 23.66 1.01 -32.42
N LEU A 429 22.61 1.56 -31.78
CA LEU A 429 22.25 2.97 -31.90
C LEU A 429 23.43 3.88 -31.56
N HIS A 430 24.01 3.70 -30.37
CA HIS A 430 25.06 4.60 -29.89
C HIS A 430 26.41 4.36 -30.57
N GLN A 431 26.68 3.15 -31.09
CA GLN A 431 27.86 2.90 -31.93
C GLN A 431 27.78 3.73 -33.22
N MET A 432 26.62 3.73 -33.89
CA MET A 432 26.40 4.56 -35.08
C MET A 432 26.52 6.05 -34.76
N VAL A 433 25.92 6.51 -33.67
CA VAL A 433 25.98 7.93 -33.27
C VAL A 433 27.43 8.35 -33.00
N LEU A 434 28.18 7.55 -32.24
CA LEU A 434 29.60 7.75 -31.94
C LEU A 434 30.46 7.81 -33.22
N GLU A 435 30.26 6.87 -34.15
CA GLU A 435 31.03 6.78 -35.39
C GLU A 435 30.72 7.91 -36.38
N GLN A 436 29.45 8.23 -36.56
CA GLN A 436 28.97 9.19 -37.56
C GLN A 436 29.13 10.65 -37.09
N ASN A 437 28.90 10.91 -35.80
CA ASN A 437 28.83 12.28 -35.27
C ASN A 437 30.03 12.65 -34.39
N LYS A 438 30.89 11.69 -34.01
CA LYS A 438 32.06 11.92 -33.15
C LYS A 438 31.72 12.55 -31.79
N THR A 439 30.52 12.29 -31.26
CA THR A 439 30.11 12.68 -29.91
C THR A 439 30.67 11.73 -28.86
N ASN A 440 30.75 12.14 -27.59
CA ASN A 440 31.07 11.22 -26.50
C ASN A 440 29.87 10.33 -26.14
N CYS A 441 30.13 9.10 -25.69
CA CYS A 441 29.10 8.23 -25.13
C CYS A 441 29.59 7.54 -23.85
N ARG A 442 28.80 7.65 -22.77
CA ARG A 442 29.07 6.98 -21.49
C ARG A 442 28.10 5.83 -21.26
N ILE A 443 28.62 4.67 -20.90
CA ILE A 443 27.86 3.48 -20.57
C ILE A 443 27.61 3.46 -19.06
N TYR A 444 26.34 3.49 -18.65
CA TYR A 444 25.91 3.23 -17.28
C TYR A 444 25.91 1.72 -17.06
N ALA A 445 26.76 1.24 -16.14
CA ALA A 445 27.08 -0.18 -15.99
C ALA A 445 26.77 -0.68 -14.58
N PRO A 446 25.79 -1.59 -14.42
CA PRO A 446 25.50 -2.20 -13.13
C PRO A 446 26.61 -3.13 -12.66
N VAL A 447 26.97 -3.07 -11.38
CA VAL A 447 28.03 -3.83 -10.73
C VAL A 447 27.55 -4.33 -9.37
N GLY A 448 27.59 -5.64 -9.15
CA GLY A 448 27.25 -6.24 -7.87
C GLY A 448 26.87 -7.72 -7.98
N ALA A 449 26.65 -8.35 -6.83
CA ALA A 449 26.29 -9.76 -6.80
C ALA A 449 24.92 -9.99 -7.45
N HIS A 450 24.72 -11.13 -8.12
CA HIS A 450 23.45 -11.44 -8.79
C HIS A 450 22.23 -11.38 -7.86
N ARG A 451 22.39 -11.64 -6.55
CA ARG A 451 21.29 -11.50 -5.57
C ARG A 451 20.84 -10.04 -5.37
N ASP A 452 21.74 -9.07 -5.56
CA ASP A 452 21.46 -7.64 -5.37
C ASP A 452 20.88 -7.02 -6.65
N LEU A 453 21.08 -7.67 -7.80
CA LEU A 453 20.61 -7.25 -9.12
C LEU A 453 19.09 -7.35 -9.32
N LEU A 454 18.42 -8.28 -8.66
CA LEU A 454 17.15 -8.79 -9.17
C LEU A 454 15.93 -7.90 -8.91
N ALA A 455 15.90 -7.20 -7.77
CA ALA A 455 14.88 -6.17 -7.52
C ALA A 455 15.01 -5.01 -8.53
N TYR A 456 16.25 -4.65 -8.87
CA TYR A 456 16.57 -3.67 -9.89
C TYR A 456 16.26 -4.17 -11.31
N LEU A 457 16.43 -5.47 -11.56
CA LEU A 457 16.27 -6.10 -12.87
C LEU A 457 14.85 -5.95 -13.40
N VAL A 458 13.84 -6.14 -12.55
CA VAL A 458 12.43 -6.00 -12.94
C VAL A 458 12.16 -4.59 -13.43
N ARG A 459 12.42 -3.57 -12.60
CA ARG A 459 12.25 -2.17 -13.00
C ARG A 459 13.03 -1.84 -14.28
N ARG A 460 14.24 -2.40 -14.44
CA ARG A 460 15.08 -2.19 -15.61
C ARG A 460 14.50 -2.80 -16.89
N LEU A 461 13.91 -3.98 -16.76
CA LEU A 461 13.20 -4.66 -17.83
C LEU A 461 11.96 -3.85 -18.22
N LEU A 462 11.18 -3.38 -17.24
CA LEU A 462 9.97 -2.58 -17.49
C LEU A 462 10.26 -1.25 -18.21
N GLU A 463 11.36 -0.57 -17.87
CA GLU A 463 11.82 0.66 -18.55
C GLU A 463 11.94 0.49 -20.09
N ASN A 464 12.33 -0.71 -20.54
CA ASN A 464 12.68 -0.96 -21.94
C ASN A 464 11.72 -1.93 -22.67
N GLY A 465 10.90 -2.70 -21.95
CA GLY A 465 9.98 -3.67 -22.55
C GLY A 465 8.50 -3.29 -22.50
N ALA A 466 8.13 -2.12 -21.98
CA ALA A 466 6.76 -1.60 -22.14
C ALA A 466 6.38 -1.48 -23.63
N ASN A 467 5.09 -1.64 -23.97
CA ASN A 467 4.62 -1.55 -25.37
C ASN A 467 4.88 -0.17 -25.99
N SER A 468 4.91 0.87 -25.16
CA SER A 468 5.23 2.25 -25.54
C SER A 468 6.74 2.54 -25.60
N SER A 469 7.59 1.57 -25.22
CA SER A 469 9.03 1.74 -25.21
C SER A 469 9.62 1.61 -26.62
N PHE A 470 10.58 2.49 -26.92
CA PHE A 470 11.26 2.50 -28.22
C PHE A 470 12.03 1.20 -28.48
N VAL A 471 12.64 0.61 -27.45
CA VAL A 471 13.43 -0.62 -27.57
C VAL A 471 12.56 -1.81 -27.98
N ASN A 472 11.29 -1.84 -27.55
CA ASN A 472 10.33 -2.85 -27.99
C ASN A 472 9.88 -2.60 -29.45
N GLN A 473 9.60 -1.35 -29.82
CA GLN A 473 9.13 -1.02 -31.17
C GLN A 473 10.22 -1.11 -32.26
N ILE A 474 11.50 -0.90 -31.91
CA ILE A 474 12.58 -0.93 -32.90
C ILE A 474 12.81 -2.34 -33.44
N VAL A 475 12.58 -3.37 -32.62
CA VAL A 475 12.75 -4.78 -32.98
C VAL A 475 11.52 -5.39 -33.65
N ASP A 476 10.35 -4.76 -33.51
CA ASP A 476 9.12 -5.19 -34.20
C ASP A 476 9.13 -4.75 -35.67
N GLU A 477 9.38 -5.70 -36.58
CA GLU A 477 9.37 -5.46 -38.02
C GLU A 477 7.98 -5.06 -38.57
N ASN A 478 6.90 -5.31 -37.82
CA ASN A 478 5.55 -4.90 -38.22
C ASN A 478 5.31 -3.39 -38.02
N VAL A 479 6.13 -2.71 -37.20
CA VAL A 479 6.06 -1.26 -37.01
C VAL A 479 7.03 -0.59 -37.97
N SER A 480 6.56 0.35 -38.80
CA SER A 480 7.45 1.03 -39.75
C SER A 480 8.44 1.98 -39.03
N PRO A 481 9.65 2.19 -39.58
CA PRO A 481 10.63 3.14 -39.01
C PRO A 481 10.07 4.55 -38.78
N ASP A 482 9.16 5.00 -39.66
CA ASP A 482 8.53 6.32 -39.55
C ASP A 482 7.53 6.41 -38.38
N ILE A 483 6.92 5.30 -37.96
CA ILE A 483 6.09 5.23 -36.74
C ILE A 483 6.98 5.23 -35.49
N VAL A 484 8.07 4.45 -35.50
CA VAL A 484 9.04 4.40 -34.37
C VAL A 484 9.69 5.77 -34.15
N ALA A 485 9.93 6.50 -35.23
CA ALA A 485 10.51 7.85 -35.24
C ALA A 485 9.44 8.95 -35.37
N ALA A 486 8.20 8.69 -34.93
CA ALA A 486 7.13 9.67 -35.02
C ALA A 486 7.41 10.94 -34.20
N ASP A 487 6.87 12.06 -34.66
CA ASP A 487 7.04 13.37 -34.05
C ASP A 487 6.25 13.51 -32.73
N PRO A 488 6.92 13.61 -31.56
CA PRO A 488 6.22 13.74 -30.29
C PRO A 488 5.47 15.08 -30.16
N PHE A 489 5.89 16.14 -30.88
CA PHE A 489 5.22 17.44 -30.84
C PHE A 489 3.88 17.43 -31.57
N ALA A 490 3.68 16.50 -32.51
CA ALA A 490 2.38 16.29 -33.16
C ALA A 490 1.46 15.47 -32.25
N ALA A 491 2.00 14.50 -31.53
CA ALA A 491 1.25 13.59 -30.65
C ALA A 491 0.70 14.27 -29.38
N VAL A 492 1.29 15.40 -28.94
CA VAL A 492 0.81 16.17 -27.76
C VAL A 492 -0.30 17.18 -28.08
N ALA A 493 -0.84 17.18 -29.30
CA ALA A 493 -2.02 17.98 -29.62
C ALA A 493 -3.22 17.61 -28.73
N ASP A 494 -3.35 16.32 -28.40
CA ASP A 494 -4.27 15.79 -27.41
C ASP A 494 -3.49 15.13 -26.26
N ILE A 495 -3.53 15.77 -25.10
CA ILE A 495 -2.95 15.26 -23.85
C ILE A 495 -4.05 14.86 -22.85
N SER A 496 -5.25 14.56 -23.35
CA SER A 496 -6.37 14.14 -22.52
C SER A 496 -5.94 13.01 -21.57
N ARG A 497 -6.21 13.25 -20.29
CA ARG A 497 -5.87 12.33 -19.22
C ARG A 497 -6.83 11.16 -19.25
N LYS A 498 -6.29 9.94 -19.42
CA LYS A 498 -7.05 8.69 -19.38
C LYS A 498 -7.03 8.01 -18.00
N ILE A 499 -6.06 8.38 -17.16
CA ILE A 499 -5.86 7.80 -15.83
C ILE A 499 -6.59 8.64 -14.79
N PRO A 500 -7.47 8.05 -13.95
CA PRO A 500 -8.19 8.78 -12.91
C PRO A 500 -7.21 9.30 -11.84
N THR A 501 -7.42 10.53 -11.36
CA THR A 501 -6.69 11.09 -10.20
C THR A 501 -7.25 10.52 -8.91
N GLY A 502 -6.63 10.86 -7.77
CA GLY A 502 -7.13 10.49 -6.45
C GLY A 502 -8.63 10.78 -6.27
N PRO A 503 -9.10 12.03 -6.46
CA PRO A 503 -10.52 12.39 -6.33
C PRO A 503 -11.50 11.62 -7.22
N GLU A 504 -11.03 11.14 -8.38
CA GLU A 504 -11.86 10.53 -9.43
C GLU A 504 -11.95 9.00 -9.32
N LEU A 505 -11.17 8.39 -8.43
CA LEU A 505 -10.94 6.94 -8.39
C LEU A 505 -12.21 6.08 -8.28
N TYR A 506 -13.26 6.62 -7.66
CA TYR A 506 -14.54 5.94 -7.43
C TYR A 506 -15.72 6.53 -8.23
N ALA A 507 -15.43 7.40 -9.21
CA ALA A 507 -16.47 7.96 -10.07
C ALA A 507 -17.08 6.88 -10.99
N PRO A 508 -18.38 6.96 -11.33
CA PRO A 508 -19.35 7.97 -10.92
C PRO A 508 -20.08 7.64 -9.59
N GLU A 509 -19.74 6.57 -8.88
CA GLU A 509 -20.44 6.17 -7.64
C GLU A 509 -20.35 7.26 -6.57
N ARG A 510 -19.14 7.79 -6.36
CA ARG A 510 -18.87 8.84 -5.36
C ARG A 510 -17.54 9.55 -5.66
N PRO A 511 -17.35 10.80 -5.17
CA PRO A 511 -16.01 11.37 -5.06
C PRO A 511 -15.18 10.62 -4.00
N ASN A 512 -13.87 10.55 -4.20
CA ASN A 512 -12.93 10.08 -3.18
C ASN A 512 -12.68 11.17 -2.12
N SER A 513 -12.23 10.79 -0.93
CA SER A 513 -11.75 11.71 0.09
C SER A 513 -10.51 12.50 -0.37
N LYS A 514 -10.40 13.77 0.05
CA LYS A 514 -9.27 14.64 -0.27
C LYS A 514 -7.97 14.16 0.37
N GLY A 515 -6.95 14.01 -0.46
CA GLY A 515 -5.58 13.68 -0.06
C GLY A 515 -4.75 14.83 0.48
N PHE A 516 -3.67 14.48 1.18
CA PHE A 516 -2.63 15.39 1.63
C PHE A 516 -1.26 14.75 1.38
N ASP A 517 -0.53 15.25 0.39
CA ASP A 517 0.87 14.84 0.14
C ASP A 517 1.79 15.40 1.24
N LEU A 518 2.31 14.51 2.08
CA LEU A 518 3.19 14.85 3.21
C LEU A 518 4.68 14.98 2.79
N GLY A 519 5.01 14.66 1.54
CA GLY A 519 6.29 14.96 0.89
C GLY A 519 6.33 16.35 0.23
N HIS A 520 5.21 17.07 0.19
CA HIS A 520 5.05 18.34 -0.52
C HIS A 520 5.03 19.55 0.43
N ALA A 521 6.05 20.41 0.34
CA ALA A 521 6.20 21.55 1.25
C ALA A 521 5.02 22.54 1.28
N PRO A 522 4.35 22.91 0.16
CA PRO A 522 3.13 23.69 0.19
C PRO A 522 1.97 23.02 0.95
N THR A 523 1.80 21.71 0.83
CA THR A 523 0.79 20.96 1.60
C THR A 523 1.10 21.00 3.08
N LEU A 524 2.35 20.74 3.48
CA LEU A 524 2.78 20.80 4.89
C LEU A 524 2.58 22.20 5.49
N ALA A 525 2.86 23.26 4.71
CA ALA A 525 2.62 24.63 5.14
C ALA A 525 1.11 24.89 5.36
N ALA A 526 0.25 24.42 4.46
CA ALA A 526 -1.20 24.54 4.61
C ALA A 526 -1.73 23.75 5.81
N ILE A 527 -1.17 22.56 6.09
CA ILE A 527 -1.49 21.79 7.28
C ILE A 527 -1.11 22.54 8.56
N GLU A 528 0.13 23.05 8.63
CA GLU A 528 0.58 23.79 9.81
C GLU A 528 -0.23 25.06 10.01
N GLU A 529 -0.51 25.83 8.95
CA GLU A 529 -1.32 27.04 9.02
C GLU A 529 -2.73 26.75 9.56
N ALA A 530 -3.37 25.67 9.08
CA ALA A 530 -4.73 25.31 9.50
C ALA A 530 -4.81 24.77 10.93
N ARG A 531 -3.79 24.01 11.39
CA ARG A 531 -3.81 23.38 12.72
C ARG A 531 -3.16 24.23 13.83
N ALA A 532 -2.20 25.10 13.51
CA ALA A 532 -1.45 25.88 14.50
C ALA A 532 -2.32 26.72 15.46
N PRO A 533 -3.44 27.35 15.02
CA PRO A 533 -4.34 28.06 15.93
C PRO A 533 -4.90 27.19 17.07
N TRP A 534 -4.95 25.88 16.86
CA TRP A 534 -5.52 24.90 17.78
C TRP A 534 -4.49 24.27 18.71
N ARG A 535 -3.21 24.60 18.58
CA ARG A 535 -2.12 23.96 19.34
C ARG A 535 -2.26 24.10 20.85
N THR A 536 -2.75 25.24 21.33
CA THR A 536 -2.97 25.52 22.76
C THR A 536 -4.45 25.68 23.12
N HIS A 537 -5.35 25.42 22.16
CA HIS A 537 -6.78 25.50 22.38
C HIS A 537 -7.25 24.50 23.44
N ARG A 538 -8.30 24.86 24.19
CA ARG A 538 -8.93 23.99 25.19
C ARG A 538 -10.39 23.74 24.82
N TRP A 539 -10.67 22.57 24.28
CA TRP A 539 -12.03 22.21 23.86
C TRP A 539 -12.92 21.87 25.06
N GLN A 540 -14.23 22.00 24.87
CA GLN A 540 -15.24 21.56 25.82
C GLN A 540 -16.20 20.63 25.09
N ALA A 541 -16.39 19.44 25.63
CA ALA A 541 -17.37 18.47 25.17
C ALA A 541 -18.45 18.27 26.24
N GLY A 542 -19.68 18.04 25.79
CA GLY A 542 -20.80 17.69 26.65
C GLY A 542 -21.89 16.98 25.85
N PRO A 543 -22.99 16.59 26.49
CA PRO A 543 -24.11 15.99 25.79
C PRO A 543 -24.69 16.97 24.76
N LEU A 544 -24.91 16.48 23.54
CA LEU A 544 -25.62 17.22 22.48
C LEU A 544 -26.96 16.53 22.27
N LEU A 545 -27.93 16.90 23.10
CA LEU A 545 -29.26 16.30 23.11
C LEU A 545 -30.26 17.15 22.31
N ALA A 546 -31.43 16.56 22.04
CA ALA A 546 -32.57 17.25 21.45
C ALA A 546 -33.27 18.20 22.45
N GLY A 547 -33.03 18.02 23.75
CA GLY A 547 -33.48 18.90 24.83
C GLY A 547 -32.32 19.49 25.66
N ASP A 548 -32.66 20.19 26.75
CA ASP A 548 -31.69 20.82 27.65
C ASP A 548 -31.01 19.79 28.57
N ALA A 549 -29.72 19.53 28.35
CA ALA A 549 -28.93 18.61 29.15
C ALA A 549 -28.58 19.15 30.54
N ARG A 550 -28.45 18.25 31.51
CA ARG A 550 -27.99 18.45 32.90
C ARG A 550 -26.84 17.48 33.21
N PRO A 551 -25.66 17.69 32.59
CA PRO A 551 -24.57 16.75 32.71
C PRO A 551 -23.91 16.78 34.09
N GLU A 552 -23.12 15.75 34.35
CA GLU A 552 -22.16 15.73 35.45
C GLU A 552 -21.13 16.87 35.32
N THR A 553 -20.45 17.15 36.44
CA THR A 553 -19.32 18.07 36.47
C THR A 553 -18.24 17.68 35.45
N ALA A 554 -17.75 18.67 34.72
CA ALA A 554 -16.73 18.49 33.70
C ALA A 554 -15.43 17.87 34.29
N LYS A 555 -14.83 16.97 33.54
CA LYS A 555 -13.55 16.30 33.84
C LYS A 555 -12.53 16.63 32.77
N ASP A 556 -11.26 16.65 33.13
CA ASP A 556 -10.18 16.94 32.18
C ASP A 556 -10.01 15.79 31.18
N VAL A 557 -9.75 16.16 29.92
CA VAL A 557 -9.26 15.28 28.86
C VAL A 557 -7.80 15.64 28.64
N THR A 558 -6.89 14.69 28.80
CA THR A 558 -5.44 14.92 28.79
C THR A 558 -4.79 14.39 27.52
N ASN A 559 -3.77 15.09 27.02
CA ASN A 559 -2.93 14.63 25.93
C ASN A 559 -2.08 13.43 26.36
N PRO A 560 -2.16 12.27 25.68
CA PRO A 560 -1.37 11.10 26.07
C PRO A 560 0.15 11.29 25.90
N ALA A 561 0.59 12.27 25.10
CA ALA A 561 2.00 12.50 24.81
C ALA A 561 2.74 13.29 25.91
N ASP A 562 2.05 14.20 26.60
CA ASP A 562 2.67 15.09 27.61
C ASP A 562 1.84 15.29 28.89
N LEU A 563 0.67 14.63 28.97
CA LEU A 563 -0.30 14.71 30.08
C LEU A 563 -0.88 16.11 30.32
N SER A 564 -0.66 17.07 29.42
CA SER A 564 -1.29 18.37 29.48
C SER A 564 -2.79 18.26 29.23
N VAL A 565 -3.58 19.15 29.84
CA VAL A 565 -5.04 19.16 29.64
C VAL A 565 -5.34 19.70 28.23
N THR A 566 -5.95 18.87 27.39
CA THR A 566 -6.39 19.19 26.02
C THR A 566 -7.74 19.88 26.01
N GLY A 567 -8.61 19.53 26.95
CA GLY A 567 -9.96 20.08 27.07
C GLY A 567 -10.70 19.49 28.26
N THR A 568 -12.01 19.66 28.31
CA THR A 568 -12.86 19.04 29.33
C THR A 568 -14.06 18.34 28.72
N VAL A 569 -14.58 17.32 29.41
CA VAL A 569 -15.82 16.63 29.05
C VAL A 569 -16.79 16.60 30.24
N SER A 570 -18.01 17.05 30.01
CA SER A 570 -19.16 16.85 30.88
C SER A 570 -19.91 15.60 30.43
N GLN A 571 -20.04 14.61 31.33
CA GLN A 571 -20.67 13.31 31.01
C GLN A 571 -22.18 13.38 31.24
N CYS A 572 -22.96 12.57 30.53
CA CYS A 572 -24.41 12.47 30.73
C CYS A 572 -24.72 12.01 32.15
N SER A 573 -25.66 12.69 32.81
CA SER A 573 -26.32 12.17 34.01
C SER A 573 -27.33 11.07 33.64
N PRO A 574 -27.84 10.28 34.61
CA PRO A 574 -28.95 9.37 34.36
C PRO A 574 -30.19 10.07 33.76
N GLU A 575 -30.47 11.31 34.18
CA GLU A 575 -31.54 12.14 33.64
C GLU A 575 -31.30 12.50 32.16
N ASP A 576 -30.05 12.78 31.78
CA ASP A 576 -29.69 13.02 30.39
C ASP A 576 -29.87 11.79 29.51
N VAL A 577 -29.52 10.60 30.02
CA VAL A 577 -29.72 9.34 29.30
C VAL A 577 -31.21 9.09 29.03
N GLU A 578 -32.05 9.28 30.05
CA GLU A 578 -33.50 9.17 29.90
C GLU A 578 -34.05 10.21 28.91
N LEU A 579 -33.59 11.48 29.01
CA LEU A 579 -33.99 12.53 28.09
C LEU A 579 -33.60 12.21 26.65
N ALA A 580 -32.39 11.70 26.43
CA ALA A 580 -31.91 11.30 25.11
C ALA A 580 -32.78 10.19 24.52
N LEU A 581 -33.09 9.14 25.31
CA LEU A 581 -33.98 8.05 24.90
C LEU A 581 -35.41 8.52 24.60
N ALA A 582 -35.94 9.45 25.40
CA ALA A 582 -37.29 9.96 25.24
C ALA A 582 -37.47 10.87 24.02
N LEU A 583 -36.42 11.58 23.60
CA LEU A 583 -36.45 12.54 22.50
C LEU A 583 -35.81 12.03 21.19
N ALA A 584 -35.25 10.83 21.19
CA ALA A 584 -34.71 10.22 19.98
C ALA A 584 -35.86 9.89 19.01
N ASP A 585 -35.80 10.41 17.79
CA ASP A 585 -36.85 10.26 16.78
C ASP A 585 -36.24 9.87 15.43
N PRO A 586 -36.69 8.77 14.80
CA PRO A 586 -36.17 8.33 13.50
C PRO A 586 -36.24 9.42 12.44
N TRP A 587 -35.25 9.44 11.55
CA TRP A 587 -35.11 10.50 10.58
C TRP A 587 -35.94 10.24 9.32
N ASP A 588 -37.19 10.71 9.33
CA ASP A 588 -38.17 10.53 8.24
C ASP A 588 -37.92 11.43 7.01
N ALA A 589 -36.71 11.97 6.84
CA ALA A 589 -36.36 12.73 5.64
C ALA A 589 -36.20 11.79 4.43
N PRO A 590 -36.56 12.21 3.20
CA PRO A 590 -36.36 11.40 2.00
C PRO A 590 -34.90 10.99 1.79
N ALA A 591 -34.67 9.83 1.14
CA ALA A 591 -33.32 9.31 0.86
C ALA A 591 -32.40 10.35 0.21
N ALA A 592 -32.88 11.09 -0.78
CA ALA A 592 -32.11 12.13 -1.47
C ALA A 592 -31.66 13.28 -0.54
N GLU A 593 -32.49 13.65 0.44
CA GLU A 593 -32.14 14.68 1.42
C GLU A 593 -31.06 14.16 2.39
N ARG A 594 -31.21 12.92 2.87
CA ARG A 594 -30.21 12.26 3.71
C ARG A 594 -28.87 12.13 2.96
N THR A 595 -28.89 11.73 1.69
CA THR A 595 -27.71 11.69 0.81
C THR A 595 -27.02 13.05 0.72
N ALA A 596 -27.77 14.13 0.47
CA ALA A 596 -27.22 15.47 0.35
C ALA A 596 -26.57 15.95 1.66
N ILE A 597 -27.21 15.68 2.80
CA ILE A 597 -26.71 16.09 4.12
C ILE A 597 -25.47 15.30 4.53
N LEU A 598 -25.42 13.99 4.29
CA LEU A 598 -24.23 13.19 4.59
C LEU A 598 -23.03 13.60 3.72
N ASN A 599 -23.24 13.92 2.44
CA ASN A 599 -22.19 14.48 1.59
C ASN A 599 -21.72 15.86 2.09
N LYS A 600 -22.65 16.73 2.48
CA LYS A 600 -22.29 18.03 3.08
C LYS A 600 -21.51 17.88 4.39
N ALA A 601 -21.83 16.88 5.22
CA ALA A 601 -21.04 16.58 6.41
C ALA A 601 -19.60 16.16 6.05
N ALA A 602 -19.44 15.40 4.96
CA ALA A 602 -18.13 15.01 4.45
C ALA A 602 -17.31 16.23 4.01
N ASP A 603 -17.95 17.17 3.30
CA ASP A 603 -17.31 18.42 2.89
C ASP A 603 -16.91 19.28 4.10
N LEU A 604 -17.79 19.40 5.11
CA LEU A 604 -17.48 20.11 6.35
C LEU A 604 -16.30 19.49 7.12
N TYR A 605 -16.12 18.17 7.06
CA TYR A 605 -14.95 17.51 7.66
C TYR A 605 -13.67 17.91 6.93
N GLU A 606 -13.68 17.90 5.59
CA GLU A 606 -12.56 18.33 4.77
C GLU A 606 -12.25 19.83 4.95
N GLU A 607 -13.26 20.68 5.11
CA GLU A 607 -13.11 22.12 5.35
C GLU A 607 -12.50 22.43 6.73
N ASN A 608 -12.77 21.59 7.74
CA ASN A 608 -12.31 21.78 9.12
C ASN A 608 -11.08 20.90 9.48
N PHE A 609 -10.36 20.39 8.49
CA PHE A 609 -9.27 19.43 8.67
C PHE A 609 -8.21 19.87 9.70
N GLY A 610 -7.86 21.17 9.73
CA GLY A 610 -6.84 21.70 10.65
C GLY A 610 -7.21 21.56 12.13
N GLU A 611 -8.47 21.80 12.48
CA GLU A 611 -8.98 21.59 13.84
C GLU A 611 -9.04 20.09 14.17
N LEU A 612 -9.57 19.28 13.23
CA LEU A 612 -9.69 17.83 13.42
C LEU A 612 -8.33 17.17 13.61
N PHE A 613 -7.31 17.54 12.84
CA PHE A 613 -5.93 17.04 13.02
C PHE A 613 -5.35 17.45 14.37
N ALA A 614 -5.62 18.67 14.84
CA ALA A 614 -5.14 19.12 16.15
C ALA A 614 -5.79 18.33 17.30
N ILE A 615 -7.08 18.04 17.22
CA ILE A 615 -7.76 17.19 18.21
C ILE A 615 -7.22 15.76 18.14
N LEU A 616 -7.14 15.14 16.95
CA LEU A 616 -6.63 13.77 16.80
C LEU A 616 -5.21 13.59 17.35
N ALA A 617 -4.32 14.56 17.12
CA ALA A 617 -2.97 14.53 17.68
C ALA A 617 -2.96 14.70 19.21
N ARG A 618 -3.73 15.65 19.75
CA ARG A 618 -3.68 16.04 21.17
C ARG A 618 -4.61 15.26 22.09
N GLU A 619 -5.62 14.59 21.56
CA GLU A 619 -6.57 13.77 22.31
C GLU A 619 -6.24 12.28 22.15
N ALA A 620 -6.00 11.83 20.91
CA ALA A 620 -5.81 10.42 20.60
C ALA A 620 -4.34 10.03 20.35
N GLY A 621 -3.41 10.99 20.37
CA GLY A 621 -1.99 10.73 20.19
C GLY A 621 -1.59 10.35 18.76
N LYS A 622 -2.39 10.73 17.74
CA LYS A 622 -2.17 10.31 16.35
C LYS A 622 -1.17 11.18 15.61
N THR A 623 -0.23 10.54 14.92
CA THR A 623 0.73 11.20 14.03
C THR A 623 0.03 11.85 12.84
N ILE A 624 0.70 12.74 12.12
CA ILE A 624 0.11 13.43 10.95
C ILE A 624 -0.37 12.42 9.88
N PRO A 625 0.39 11.38 9.49
CA PRO A 625 -0.12 10.36 8.57
C PRO A 625 -1.39 9.66 9.07
N ASP A 626 -1.45 9.36 10.37
CA ASP A 626 -2.62 8.71 10.98
C ASP A 626 -3.85 9.62 11.02
N ALA A 627 -3.66 10.93 11.26
CA ALA A 627 -4.73 11.92 11.25
C ALA A 627 -5.29 12.14 9.84
N VAL A 628 -4.42 12.19 8.81
CA VAL A 628 -4.83 12.25 7.40
C VAL A 628 -5.65 11.01 7.03
N ALA A 629 -5.14 9.81 7.33
CA ALA A 629 -5.83 8.56 7.01
C ALA A 629 -7.19 8.47 7.69
N GLU A 630 -7.30 8.86 8.96
CA GLU A 630 -8.56 8.81 9.70
C GLU A 630 -9.59 9.84 9.22
N LEU A 631 -9.18 11.07 8.89
CA LEU A 631 -10.09 12.05 8.30
C LEU A 631 -10.65 11.53 6.97
N ARG A 632 -9.77 10.99 6.11
CA ARG A 632 -10.15 10.42 4.82
C ARG A 632 -11.13 9.26 4.98
N GLU A 633 -10.86 8.35 5.90
CA GLU A 633 -11.75 7.22 6.18
C GLU A 633 -13.14 7.68 6.67
N ALA A 634 -13.21 8.70 7.54
CA ALA A 634 -14.49 9.27 7.98
C ALA A 634 -15.30 9.88 6.82
N VAL A 635 -14.63 10.65 5.96
CA VAL A 635 -15.20 11.24 4.75
C VAL A 635 -15.67 10.17 3.77
N ASP A 636 -14.86 9.13 3.57
CA ASP A 636 -15.20 8.03 2.67
C ASP A 636 -16.42 7.24 3.19
N PHE A 637 -16.56 7.02 4.51
CA PHE A 637 -17.78 6.43 5.08
C PHE A 637 -19.02 7.27 4.79
N LEU A 638 -18.96 8.58 5.00
CA LEU A 638 -20.07 9.50 4.73
C LEU A 638 -20.49 9.44 3.26
N ARG A 639 -19.53 9.58 2.34
CA ARG A 639 -19.78 9.56 0.89
C ARG A 639 -20.25 8.19 0.41
N TYR A 640 -19.66 7.10 0.90
CA TYR A 640 -20.02 5.73 0.50
C TYR A 640 -21.41 5.31 0.97
N TYR A 641 -21.80 5.63 2.20
CA TYR A 641 -23.14 5.29 2.66
C TYR A 641 -24.20 6.21 2.05
N ALA A 642 -23.87 7.48 1.80
CA ALA A 642 -24.76 8.41 1.10
C ALA A 642 -25.14 7.92 -0.31
N SER A 643 -24.23 7.23 -1.03
CA SER A 643 -24.49 6.68 -2.37
C SER A 643 -25.28 5.35 -2.34
N ARG A 644 -25.54 4.78 -1.16
CA ARG A 644 -26.15 3.44 -1.00
C ARG A 644 -27.42 3.42 -0.16
N ILE A 645 -27.97 4.59 0.15
CA ILE A 645 -29.24 4.69 0.89
C ILE A 645 -30.33 3.92 0.12
N SER A 646 -31.08 3.10 0.85
CA SER A 646 -32.22 2.35 0.34
C SER A 646 -33.54 2.85 0.94
N ASP A 647 -34.66 2.44 0.35
CA ASP A 647 -36.01 2.74 0.85
C ASP A 647 -36.50 1.77 1.95
N ALA A 648 -35.65 0.85 2.42
CA ALA A 648 -36.01 -0.07 3.48
C ALA A 648 -36.26 0.69 4.80
N PRO A 649 -37.29 0.31 5.59
CA PRO A 649 -37.63 1.01 6.82
C PRO A 649 -36.48 0.94 7.85
N PRO A 650 -36.24 2.01 8.63
CA PRO A 650 -35.24 2.01 9.69
C PRO A 650 -35.62 1.02 10.80
N ALA A 651 -34.63 0.54 11.54
CA ALA A 651 -34.87 -0.26 12.74
C ALA A 651 -35.54 0.55 13.87
N GLY A 652 -35.25 1.85 13.98
CA GLY A 652 -35.80 2.76 14.98
C GLY A 652 -34.70 3.56 15.68
N ILE A 653 -34.55 3.40 17.00
CA ILE A 653 -33.44 3.97 17.77
C ILE A 653 -32.25 3.01 17.73
N PHE A 654 -31.13 3.47 17.19
CA PHE A 654 -29.88 2.73 17.09
C PHE A 654 -28.80 3.36 17.97
N THR A 655 -28.14 2.55 18.81
CA THR A 655 -27.03 3.04 19.64
C THR A 655 -25.71 2.74 18.96
N CYS A 656 -24.89 3.76 18.71
CA CYS A 656 -23.55 3.62 18.14
C CYS A 656 -22.50 3.83 19.23
N ILE A 657 -21.74 2.78 19.56
CA ILE A 657 -20.70 2.79 20.57
C ILE A 657 -19.34 2.58 19.89
N SER A 658 -18.53 3.63 19.86
CA SER A 658 -17.27 3.67 19.12
C SER A 658 -16.03 3.57 20.02
N PRO A 659 -14.88 3.12 19.49
CA PRO A 659 -13.65 2.98 20.24
C PRO A 659 -12.82 4.28 20.21
N TRP A 660 -11.79 4.34 21.04
CA TRP A 660 -10.88 5.48 21.14
C TRP A 660 -9.79 5.51 20.07
N ASN A 661 -9.53 4.39 19.40
CA ASN A 661 -8.38 4.25 18.51
C ASN A 661 -8.65 4.71 17.07
N PHE A 662 -9.92 4.79 16.67
CA PHE A 662 -10.39 5.51 15.49
C PHE A 662 -11.58 6.40 15.90
N PRO A 663 -11.29 7.43 16.70
CA PRO A 663 -12.33 8.17 17.39
C PRO A 663 -13.12 9.11 16.47
N LEU A 664 -12.65 9.36 15.24
CA LEU A 664 -13.39 10.06 14.19
C LEU A 664 -13.93 9.07 13.16
N ALA A 665 -13.10 8.20 12.58
CA ALA A 665 -13.50 7.36 11.43
C ALA A 665 -14.57 6.32 11.79
N ILE A 666 -14.32 5.46 12.77
CA ILE A 666 -15.26 4.40 13.16
C ILE A 666 -16.51 5.01 13.80
N PHE A 667 -16.35 6.08 14.61
CA PHE A 667 -17.47 6.85 15.13
C PHE A 667 -18.38 7.34 14.01
N THR A 668 -17.80 8.00 13.01
CA THR A 668 -18.52 8.53 11.85
C THR A 668 -19.14 7.41 11.03
N GLY A 669 -18.42 6.32 10.77
CA GLY A 669 -18.90 5.20 9.97
C GLY A 669 -20.15 4.53 10.55
N GLN A 670 -20.17 4.26 11.86
CA GLN A 670 -21.33 3.69 12.54
C GLN A 670 -22.53 4.66 12.51
N VAL A 671 -22.30 5.92 12.88
CA VAL A 671 -23.34 6.96 12.94
C VAL A 671 -23.92 7.23 11.55
N ALA A 672 -23.07 7.42 10.54
CA ALA A 672 -23.48 7.69 9.17
C ALA A 672 -24.29 6.54 8.57
N ALA A 673 -23.92 5.28 8.84
CA ALA A 673 -24.69 4.12 8.38
C ALA A 673 -26.09 4.07 9.00
N ALA A 674 -26.21 4.31 10.31
CA ALA A 674 -27.49 4.34 11.00
C ALA A 674 -28.39 5.48 10.48
N LEU A 675 -27.84 6.68 10.30
CA LEU A 675 -28.54 7.84 9.74
C LEU A 675 -28.94 7.63 8.28
N ALA A 676 -28.07 7.02 7.46
CA ALA A 676 -28.35 6.69 6.07
C ALA A 676 -29.59 5.80 5.95
N ALA A 677 -29.72 4.81 6.84
CA ALA A 677 -30.89 3.94 6.95
C ALA A 677 -32.13 4.61 7.59
N GLY A 678 -32.02 5.86 8.06
CA GLY A 678 -33.14 6.64 8.63
C GLY A 678 -33.36 6.45 10.14
N ASN A 679 -32.41 5.86 10.87
CA ASN A 679 -32.55 5.63 12.31
C ASN A 679 -32.32 6.91 13.13
N ALA A 680 -32.89 6.95 14.33
CA ALA A 680 -32.43 7.86 15.37
C ALA A 680 -31.16 7.29 16.00
N VAL A 681 -30.14 8.11 16.25
CA VAL A 681 -28.83 7.65 16.72
C VAL A 681 -28.51 8.19 18.11
N LEU A 682 -28.23 7.30 19.04
CA LEU A 682 -27.57 7.62 20.31
C LEU A 682 -26.08 7.31 20.17
N ALA A 683 -25.27 8.35 19.97
CA ALA A 683 -23.84 8.24 19.70
C ALA A 683 -23.04 8.31 21.01
N LYS A 684 -22.47 7.19 21.45
CA LYS A 684 -21.64 7.06 22.65
C LYS A 684 -20.18 6.88 22.24
N PRO A 685 -19.33 7.93 22.31
CA PRO A 685 -17.91 7.78 22.05
C PRO A 685 -17.16 7.11 23.20
N ALA A 686 -15.95 6.62 22.96
CA ALA A 686 -15.06 6.17 24.02
C ALA A 686 -14.74 7.28 25.03
N ASP A 687 -14.46 6.91 26.28
CA ASP A 687 -14.26 7.85 27.39
C ASP A 687 -12.99 8.69 27.19
N GLN A 688 -12.00 8.13 26.49
CA GLN A 688 -10.72 8.75 26.21
C GLN A 688 -10.77 9.82 25.12
N THR A 689 -11.74 9.75 24.20
CA THR A 689 -11.78 10.60 22.99
C THR A 689 -13.13 11.30 22.77
N PRO A 690 -13.67 12.03 23.75
CA PRO A 690 -14.97 12.70 23.63
C PRO A 690 -14.94 14.01 22.81
N LEU A 691 -13.81 14.71 22.72
CA LEU A 691 -13.68 16.03 22.10
C LEU A 691 -13.86 15.93 20.58
N ILE A 692 -13.18 14.97 19.93
CA ILE A 692 -13.32 14.75 18.49
C ILE A 692 -14.73 14.30 18.10
N ALA A 693 -15.33 13.41 18.89
CA ALA A 693 -16.71 12.96 18.67
C ALA A 693 -17.72 14.10 18.84
N HIS A 694 -17.49 14.98 19.83
CA HIS A 694 -18.30 16.18 20.01
C HIS A 694 -18.20 17.12 18.81
N ARG A 695 -16.99 17.37 18.30
CA ARG A 695 -16.79 18.21 17.11
C ARG A 695 -17.41 17.59 15.86
N ALA A 696 -17.26 16.28 15.69
CA ALA A 696 -17.88 15.51 14.61
C ALA A 696 -19.41 15.66 14.58
N VAL A 697 -20.07 15.55 15.74
CA VAL A 697 -21.52 15.73 15.86
C VAL A 697 -21.95 17.17 15.60
N GLN A 698 -21.19 18.17 16.06
CA GLN A 698 -21.45 19.58 15.74
C GLN A 698 -21.46 19.82 14.22
N LEU A 699 -20.46 19.28 13.50
CA LEU A 699 -20.37 19.40 12.05
C LEU A 699 -21.51 18.66 11.33
N MET A 700 -21.94 17.50 11.82
CA MET A 700 -23.11 16.80 11.24
C MET A 700 -24.42 17.56 11.47
N HIS A 701 -24.60 18.22 12.63
CA HIS A 701 -25.74 19.11 12.85
C HIS A 701 -25.69 20.34 11.94
N GLU A 702 -24.52 20.93 11.74
CA GLU A 702 -24.30 22.03 10.81
C GLU A 702 -24.56 21.62 9.34
N ALA A 703 -24.26 20.36 8.99
CA ALA A 703 -24.61 19.79 7.70
C ALA A 703 -26.13 19.75 7.49
N GLY A 704 -26.88 19.42 8.54
CA GLY A 704 -28.35 19.42 8.54
C GLY A 704 -28.98 18.24 9.28
N VAL A 705 -28.19 17.37 9.93
CA VAL A 705 -28.73 16.25 10.71
C VAL A 705 -29.54 16.79 11.90
N PRO A 706 -30.84 16.48 12.03
CA PRO A 706 -31.65 16.97 13.15
C PRO A 706 -31.13 16.46 14.51
N ARG A 707 -31.25 17.28 15.56
CA ARG A 707 -30.87 16.88 16.93
C ARG A 707 -31.66 15.68 17.46
N ALA A 708 -32.91 15.51 17.06
CA ALA A 708 -33.71 14.33 17.45
C ALA A 708 -33.24 13.05 16.74
N ALA A 709 -32.71 13.18 15.52
CA ALA A 709 -32.18 12.07 14.72
C ALA A 709 -30.77 11.64 15.17
N MET A 710 -30.00 12.51 15.84
CA MET A 710 -28.68 12.16 16.34
C MET A 710 -28.38 12.94 17.62
N GLN A 711 -28.06 12.22 18.69
CA GLN A 711 -27.69 12.80 19.98
C GLN A 711 -26.35 12.24 20.45
N LEU A 712 -25.47 13.12 20.94
CA LEU A 712 -24.21 12.71 21.56
C LEU A 712 -24.41 12.47 23.05
N VAL A 713 -24.07 11.27 23.50
CA VAL A 713 -24.23 10.82 24.90
C VAL A 713 -22.88 10.41 25.51
N PRO A 714 -21.98 11.37 25.82
CA PRO A 714 -20.67 11.05 26.39
C PRO A 714 -20.82 10.53 27.84
N GLY A 715 -19.99 9.57 28.23
CA GLY A 715 -19.98 9.05 29.60
C GLY A 715 -19.43 7.64 29.69
N ARG A 716 -19.23 7.11 30.90
CA ARG A 716 -18.58 5.81 31.09
C ARG A 716 -19.37 4.66 30.46
N GLY A 717 -18.67 3.75 29.79
CA GLY A 717 -19.30 2.57 29.18
C GLY A 717 -20.09 1.70 30.17
N SER A 718 -19.61 1.55 31.40
CA SER A 718 -20.27 0.78 32.47
C SER A 718 -21.52 1.47 33.06
N VAL A 719 -21.78 2.73 32.73
CA VAL A 719 -22.91 3.51 33.25
C VAL A 719 -23.82 3.90 32.09
N VAL A 720 -23.37 4.81 31.23
CA VAL A 720 -24.16 5.32 30.10
C VAL A 720 -24.35 4.24 29.03
N GLY A 721 -23.28 3.55 28.63
CA GLY A 721 -23.37 2.48 27.64
C GLY A 721 -24.25 1.32 28.12
N ALA A 722 -24.09 0.88 29.36
CA ALA A 722 -24.90 -0.17 29.97
C ALA A 722 -26.37 0.22 30.10
N ALA A 723 -26.67 1.46 30.51
CA ALA A 723 -28.05 1.95 30.62
C ALA A 723 -28.77 1.92 29.26
N ILE A 724 -28.13 2.46 28.22
CA ILE A 724 -28.74 2.53 26.88
C ILE A 724 -28.91 1.13 26.27
N THR A 725 -27.89 0.26 26.39
CA THR A 725 -27.95 -1.12 25.85
C THR A 725 -28.87 -2.05 26.63
N SER A 726 -29.44 -1.58 27.74
CA SER A 726 -30.44 -2.30 28.54
C SER A 726 -31.84 -1.66 28.47
N ASP A 727 -32.04 -0.63 27.64
CA ASP A 727 -33.34 0.05 27.53
C ASP A 727 -34.20 -0.57 26.41
N PRO A 728 -35.45 -0.99 26.67
CA PRO A 728 -36.30 -1.67 25.70
C PRO A 728 -36.73 -0.78 24.52
N ARG A 729 -36.55 0.55 24.58
CA ARG A 729 -36.81 1.47 23.45
C ARG A 729 -35.74 1.37 22.36
N VAL A 730 -34.55 0.86 22.67
CA VAL A 730 -33.46 0.71 21.70
C VAL A 730 -33.74 -0.47 20.78
N ASN A 731 -33.68 -0.23 19.47
CA ASN A 731 -34.00 -1.24 18.45
C ASN A 731 -32.77 -1.96 17.93
N GLY A 732 -31.56 -1.41 18.08
CA GLY A 732 -30.31 -2.06 17.69
C GLY A 732 -29.07 -1.34 18.22
N VAL A 733 -27.93 -2.04 18.15
CA VAL A 733 -26.63 -1.55 18.63
C VAL A 733 -25.55 -1.83 17.60
N ALA A 734 -24.78 -0.80 17.25
CA ALA A 734 -23.50 -0.91 16.55
C ALA A 734 -22.39 -0.65 17.56
N PHE A 735 -21.53 -1.64 17.77
CA PHE A 735 -20.43 -1.60 18.73
C PHE A 735 -19.12 -1.93 18.04
N THR A 736 -18.08 -1.15 18.34
CA THR A 736 -16.71 -1.52 18.00
C THR A 736 -15.82 -1.37 19.23
N GLY A 737 -15.11 -2.44 19.59
CA GLY A 737 -14.26 -2.48 20.79
C GLY A 737 -13.86 -3.90 21.19
N SER A 738 -13.61 -4.15 22.48
CA SER A 738 -13.13 -5.48 22.91
C SER A 738 -14.22 -6.56 22.87
N THR A 739 -13.82 -7.80 22.56
CA THR A 739 -14.72 -8.98 22.57
C THR A 739 -15.44 -9.14 23.91
N ALA A 740 -14.73 -8.96 25.03
CA ALA A 740 -15.35 -9.02 26.37
C ALA A 740 -16.45 -7.97 26.58
N THR A 741 -16.34 -6.78 25.98
CA THR A 741 -17.38 -5.75 26.06
C THR A 741 -18.55 -6.08 25.14
N ALA A 742 -18.29 -6.57 23.92
CA ALA A 742 -19.33 -7.03 23.01
C ALA A 742 -20.20 -8.13 23.64
N MET A 743 -19.59 -9.07 24.36
CA MET A 743 -20.31 -10.12 25.09
C MET A 743 -21.20 -9.58 26.22
N ARG A 744 -20.73 -8.55 26.95
CA ARG A 744 -21.55 -7.88 27.98
C ARG A 744 -22.74 -7.15 27.37
N ILE A 745 -22.53 -6.44 26.26
CA ILE A 745 -23.61 -5.78 25.51
C ILE A 745 -24.60 -6.82 25.01
N ARG A 746 -24.11 -7.91 24.41
CA ARG A 746 -24.94 -9.01 23.92
C ARG A 746 -25.85 -9.57 25.01
N LYS A 747 -25.31 -9.81 26.21
CA LYS A 747 -26.08 -10.27 27.36
C LYS A 747 -27.14 -9.25 27.80
N ALA A 748 -26.77 -7.98 27.94
CA ALA A 748 -27.70 -6.92 28.30
C ALA A 748 -28.87 -6.80 27.30
N MET A 749 -28.57 -6.88 25.99
CA MET A 749 -29.58 -6.86 24.94
C MET A 749 -30.49 -8.10 25.01
N ALA A 750 -29.91 -9.28 25.22
CA ALA A 750 -30.66 -10.53 25.33
C ALA A 750 -31.62 -10.53 26.53
N ASP A 751 -31.34 -9.78 27.59
CA ASP A 751 -32.22 -9.67 28.76
C ASP A 751 -33.31 -8.59 28.58
N ASN A 752 -33.02 -7.50 27.87
CA ASN A 752 -33.86 -6.29 27.94
C ASN A 752 -34.47 -5.81 26.61
N LEU A 753 -33.77 -5.92 25.48
CA LEU A 753 -34.23 -5.40 24.18
C LEU A 753 -35.11 -6.41 23.46
N GLN A 754 -35.97 -5.99 22.54
CA GLN A 754 -36.83 -6.94 21.79
C GLN A 754 -36.01 -8.12 21.19
N PRO A 755 -36.43 -9.39 21.35
CA PRO A 755 -35.67 -10.53 20.85
C PRO A 755 -35.36 -10.41 19.35
N GLY A 756 -34.11 -10.68 18.97
CA GLY A 756 -33.62 -10.50 17.61
C GLY A 756 -33.25 -9.06 17.23
N ALA A 757 -33.19 -8.12 18.19
CA ALA A 757 -32.64 -6.78 17.98
C ALA A 757 -31.23 -6.86 17.35
N PRO A 758 -30.94 -6.10 16.27
CA PRO A 758 -29.64 -6.12 15.63
C PRO A 758 -28.50 -5.72 16.57
N LEU A 759 -27.50 -6.59 16.65
CA LEU A 759 -26.17 -6.26 17.14
C LEU A 759 -25.19 -6.37 15.97
N ILE A 760 -24.46 -5.30 15.70
CA ILE A 760 -23.24 -5.28 14.88
C ILE A 760 -22.11 -5.10 15.88
N ALA A 761 -21.28 -6.12 16.07
CA ALA A 761 -20.14 -6.07 16.96
C ALA A 761 -18.87 -6.37 16.18
N GLU A 762 -18.05 -5.35 15.96
CA GLU A 762 -16.71 -5.49 15.38
C GLU A 762 -15.68 -5.44 16.50
N THR A 763 -14.85 -6.48 16.61
CA THR A 763 -13.99 -6.70 17.77
C THR A 763 -12.50 -6.82 17.40
N GLY A 764 -11.67 -7.27 18.34
CA GLY A 764 -10.21 -7.38 18.16
C GLY A 764 -9.77 -8.54 17.28
N GLY A 765 -8.46 -8.71 17.15
CA GLY A 765 -7.86 -9.80 16.37
C GLY A 765 -6.47 -10.19 16.85
N LEU A 766 -6.16 -11.49 16.81
CA LEU A 766 -4.80 -12.00 16.88
C LEU A 766 -4.22 -12.10 15.46
N ASN A 767 -4.03 -10.95 14.83
CA ASN A 767 -3.69 -10.88 13.41
C ASN A 767 -2.29 -11.42 13.15
N ALA A 768 -2.17 -12.30 12.16
CA ALA A 768 -0.92 -12.95 11.79
C ALA A 768 -0.44 -12.51 10.40
N MET A 769 0.87 -12.55 10.20
CA MET A 769 1.49 -12.44 8.87
C MET A 769 2.41 -13.62 8.64
N ILE A 770 2.27 -14.30 7.50
CA ILE A 770 3.18 -15.36 7.07
C ILE A 770 4.14 -14.80 6.01
N VAL A 771 5.43 -15.02 6.21
CA VAL A 771 6.48 -14.66 5.26
C VAL A 771 7.27 -15.91 4.90
N ASP A 772 7.25 -16.27 3.63
CA ASP A 772 8.04 -17.38 3.11
C ASP A 772 9.39 -16.91 2.52
N SER A 773 10.22 -17.86 2.13
CA SER A 773 11.56 -17.61 1.62
C SER A 773 11.63 -16.93 0.24
N THR A 774 10.51 -16.76 -0.46
CA THR A 774 10.44 -16.04 -1.75
C THR A 774 10.19 -14.55 -1.58
N ALA A 775 9.73 -14.12 -0.41
CA ALA A 775 9.46 -12.71 -0.11
C ALA A 775 10.73 -11.86 -0.18
N LEU A 776 10.58 -10.61 -0.63
CA LEU A 776 11.67 -9.63 -0.59
C LEU A 776 11.80 -9.09 0.85
N PRO A 777 12.95 -9.29 1.54
CA PRO A 777 13.12 -8.88 2.93
C PRO A 777 12.88 -7.38 3.16
N GLU A 778 13.29 -6.52 2.22
CA GLU A 778 13.16 -5.07 2.32
C GLU A 778 11.71 -4.59 2.30
N GLN A 779 10.87 -5.22 1.46
CA GLN A 779 9.41 -4.98 1.43
C GLN A 779 8.73 -5.57 2.67
N THR A 780 9.15 -6.77 3.06
CA THR A 780 8.61 -7.45 4.25
C THR A 780 8.85 -6.63 5.51
N VAL A 781 10.09 -6.18 5.75
CA VAL A 781 10.45 -5.41 6.95
C VAL A 781 9.68 -4.09 7.00
N GLN A 782 9.52 -3.40 5.87
CA GLN A 782 8.71 -2.20 5.80
C GLN A 782 7.24 -2.48 6.17
N ALA A 783 6.62 -3.48 5.54
CA ALA A 783 5.24 -3.86 5.83
C ALA A 783 5.03 -4.29 7.29
N VAL A 784 6.01 -4.98 7.89
CA VAL A 784 5.98 -5.38 9.31
C VAL A 784 6.09 -4.17 10.24
N ILE A 785 7.01 -3.23 9.96
CA ILE A 785 7.17 -2.00 10.75
C ILE A 785 5.87 -1.20 10.77
N GLU A 786 5.30 -0.95 9.58
CA GLU A 786 4.03 -0.24 9.42
C GLU A 786 2.90 -0.97 10.16
N SER A 787 2.74 -2.28 9.91
CA SER A 787 1.62 -3.05 10.46
C SER A 787 1.69 -3.24 11.98
N ALA A 788 2.88 -3.32 12.57
CA ALA A 788 3.04 -3.63 13.99
C ALA A 788 3.16 -2.37 14.88
N PHE A 789 3.77 -1.30 14.37
CA PHE A 789 4.19 -0.18 15.22
C PHE A 789 3.55 1.17 14.85
N GLN A 790 2.99 1.35 13.65
CA GLN A 790 2.23 2.55 13.33
C GLN A 790 1.05 2.72 14.31
N SER A 791 0.77 3.97 14.69
CA SER A 791 -0.22 4.29 15.74
C SER A 791 0.07 3.62 17.09
N ALA A 792 1.35 3.36 17.41
CA ALA A 792 1.78 2.56 18.56
C ALA A 792 1.13 1.16 18.60
N GLY A 793 0.85 0.55 17.44
CA GLY A 793 0.18 -0.75 17.36
C GLY A 793 -1.28 -0.74 17.83
N GLN A 794 -1.91 0.43 17.98
CA GLN A 794 -3.28 0.59 18.48
C GLN A 794 -4.33 0.50 17.37
N ARG A 795 -4.11 -0.35 16.38
CA ARG A 795 -5.10 -0.66 15.33
C ARG A 795 -5.64 -2.07 15.58
N CYS A 796 -6.94 -2.28 15.40
CA CYS A 796 -7.50 -3.63 15.44
C CYS A 796 -6.89 -4.53 14.36
N SER A 797 -6.42 -3.95 13.25
CA SER A 797 -5.72 -4.62 12.15
C SER A 797 -4.21 -4.80 12.34
N ALA A 798 -3.63 -4.29 13.44
CA ALA A 798 -2.19 -4.32 13.65
C ALA A 798 -1.65 -5.75 13.71
N LEU A 799 -0.44 -5.95 13.18
CA LEU A 799 0.25 -7.24 13.17
C LEU A 799 0.65 -7.64 14.60
N ARG A 800 0.11 -8.76 15.08
CA ARG A 800 0.38 -9.30 16.41
C ARG A 800 1.39 -10.44 16.38
N CYS A 801 1.34 -11.30 15.37
CA CYS A 801 2.18 -12.49 15.26
C CYS A 801 2.77 -12.65 13.84
N LEU A 802 4.08 -12.49 13.72
CA LEU A 802 4.83 -12.71 12.48
C LEU A 802 5.38 -14.13 12.44
N TYR A 803 4.96 -14.91 11.45
CA TYR A 803 5.51 -16.21 11.11
C TYR A 803 6.57 -16.05 10.02
N LEU A 804 7.82 -16.36 10.35
CA LEU A 804 8.94 -16.34 9.41
C LEU A 804 9.38 -17.76 9.07
N GLN A 805 9.51 -18.06 7.78
CA GLN A 805 10.13 -19.32 7.38
C GLN A 805 11.58 -19.39 7.89
N GLU A 806 11.95 -20.52 8.49
CA GLU A 806 13.21 -20.72 9.22
C GLU A 806 14.44 -20.32 8.38
N ASP A 807 14.42 -20.61 7.07
CA ASP A 807 15.53 -20.38 6.15
C ASP A 807 15.91 -18.89 5.96
N ILE A 808 14.96 -17.97 6.16
CA ILE A 808 15.17 -16.52 6.01
C ILE A 808 15.05 -15.74 7.31
N ALA A 809 14.59 -16.39 8.39
CA ALA A 809 14.21 -15.73 9.64
C ALA A 809 15.33 -14.86 10.22
N ASP A 810 16.57 -15.33 10.26
CA ASP A 810 17.69 -14.58 10.85
C ASP A 810 18.03 -13.32 10.04
N THR A 811 17.97 -13.41 8.70
CA THR A 811 18.23 -12.28 7.81
C THR A 811 17.16 -11.21 7.99
N VAL A 812 15.88 -11.62 7.95
CA VAL A 812 14.74 -10.70 8.14
C VAL A 812 14.76 -10.10 9.54
N LEU A 813 14.99 -10.90 10.59
CA LEU A 813 15.05 -10.41 11.96
C LEU A 813 16.19 -9.42 12.19
N LYS A 814 17.35 -9.64 11.57
CA LYS A 814 18.46 -8.68 11.66
C LYS A 814 18.07 -7.33 11.03
N MET A 815 17.47 -7.36 9.85
CA MET A 815 17.03 -6.13 9.15
C MET A 815 15.89 -5.45 9.93
N LEU A 816 14.92 -6.21 10.43
CA LEU A 816 13.80 -5.71 11.23
C LEU A 816 14.28 -5.03 12.51
N LYS A 817 15.22 -5.64 13.26
CA LYS A 817 15.82 -5.02 14.46
C LYS A 817 16.50 -3.69 14.14
N GLY A 818 17.20 -3.60 13.01
CA GLY A 818 17.85 -2.36 12.58
C GLY A 818 16.85 -1.32 12.09
N ALA A 819 15.74 -1.72 11.46
CA ALA A 819 14.68 -0.81 11.06
C ALA A 819 13.93 -0.25 12.28
N MET A 820 13.71 -1.08 13.32
CA MET A 820 13.20 -0.61 14.61
C MET A 820 14.10 0.48 15.22
N ASP A 821 15.43 0.34 15.13
CA ASP A 821 16.36 1.36 15.63
C ASP A 821 16.25 2.70 14.89
N CYS A 822 15.61 2.74 13.73
CA CYS A 822 15.38 3.95 12.94
C CYS A 822 14.01 4.60 13.21
N LEU A 823 13.19 4.06 14.11
CA LEU A 823 11.91 4.66 14.50
C LEU A 823 12.13 5.83 15.49
N HIS A 824 11.40 6.92 15.26
CA HIS A 824 11.39 8.09 16.11
C HIS A 824 10.07 8.18 16.90
N LEU A 825 10.18 8.14 18.23
CA LEU A 825 9.05 8.26 19.15
C LEU A 825 9.11 9.61 19.83
N ASP A 826 8.08 10.44 19.65
CA ASP A 826 7.98 11.77 20.25
C ASP A 826 6.51 12.28 20.21
N ASP A 827 6.31 13.57 20.46
CA ASP A 827 5.04 14.27 20.27
C ASP A 827 4.51 14.05 18.83
N PRO A 828 3.29 13.48 18.67
CA PRO A 828 2.68 13.25 17.36
C PRO A 828 2.35 14.54 16.59
N TRP A 829 2.49 15.72 17.21
CA TRP A 829 2.44 17.00 16.50
C TRP A 829 3.53 17.11 15.44
N HIS A 830 4.68 16.48 15.62
CA HIS A 830 5.82 16.59 14.70
C HIS A 830 5.72 15.59 13.54
N LEU A 831 6.03 16.03 12.32
CA LEU A 831 6.06 15.17 11.14
C LEU A 831 7.11 14.04 11.26
N SER A 832 8.19 14.29 11.99
CA SER A 832 9.27 13.32 12.24
C SER A 832 8.88 12.19 13.19
N THR A 833 7.71 12.24 13.82
CA THR A 833 7.25 11.22 14.76
C THR A 833 6.63 10.04 14.02
N ASP A 834 7.23 8.86 14.14
CA ASP A 834 6.74 7.62 13.52
C ASP A 834 5.69 6.92 14.39
N SER A 835 5.85 6.98 15.71
CA SER A 835 4.93 6.37 16.67
C SER A 835 4.72 7.30 17.86
N GLY A 836 3.45 7.61 18.12
CA GLY A 836 3.00 8.37 19.29
C GLY A 836 2.89 7.52 20.58
N PRO A 837 2.24 8.06 21.61
CA PRO A 837 1.98 7.37 22.88
C PRO A 837 0.87 6.32 22.75
N VAL A 838 0.72 5.45 23.75
CA VAL A 838 -0.53 4.71 23.94
C VAL A 838 -1.58 5.60 24.61
N ILE A 839 -2.86 5.23 24.52
CA ILE A 839 -3.96 6.16 24.84
C ILE A 839 -4.04 6.61 26.30
N ASP A 840 -3.71 5.74 27.25
CA ASP A 840 -3.80 6.03 28.68
C ASP A 840 -2.86 5.13 29.52
N GLU A 841 -2.78 5.43 30.82
CA GLU A 841 -1.93 4.68 31.75
C GLU A 841 -2.41 3.24 31.97
N GLY A 842 -3.71 2.96 31.81
CA GLY A 842 -4.24 1.60 31.93
C GLY A 842 -3.71 0.71 30.80
N ALA A 843 -3.78 1.21 29.56
CA ALA A 843 -3.18 0.55 28.40
C ALA A 843 -1.67 0.37 28.59
N ARG A 844 -0.96 1.44 28.98
CA ARG A 844 0.49 1.40 29.21
C ARG A 844 0.89 0.35 30.23
N ALA A 845 0.22 0.32 31.39
CA ALA A 845 0.53 -0.63 32.45
C ALA A 845 0.29 -2.09 32.01
N GLY A 846 -0.82 -2.36 31.32
CA GLY A 846 -1.13 -3.70 30.80
C GLY A 846 -0.08 -4.20 29.81
N ILE A 847 0.30 -3.36 28.84
CA ILE A 847 1.31 -3.72 27.83
C ILE A 847 2.68 -3.94 28.49
N LEU A 848 3.09 -3.05 29.40
CA LEU A 848 4.38 -3.17 30.10
C LEU A 848 4.43 -4.43 30.98
N ALA A 849 3.32 -4.86 31.56
CA ALA A 849 3.26 -6.10 32.33
C ALA A 849 3.51 -7.33 31.44
N HIS A 850 2.91 -7.39 30.26
CA HIS A 850 3.16 -8.44 29.26
C HIS A 850 4.63 -8.48 28.82
N VAL A 851 5.20 -7.31 28.50
CA VAL A 851 6.61 -7.19 28.12
C VAL A 851 7.53 -7.60 29.28
N ALA A 852 7.22 -7.22 30.52
CA ALA A 852 8.01 -7.58 31.69
C ALA A 852 8.03 -9.10 31.92
N LYS A 853 6.88 -9.78 31.74
CA LYS A 853 6.79 -11.25 31.79
C LYS A 853 7.69 -11.89 30.73
N ALA A 854 7.58 -11.46 29.48
CA ALA A 854 8.42 -11.98 28.40
C ALA A 854 9.92 -11.72 28.63
N ARG A 855 10.27 -10.56 29.21
CA ARG A 855 11.66 -10.22 29.56
C ARG A 855 12.21 -11.13 30.65
N ALA A 856 11.42 -11.41 31.69
CA ALA A 856 11.81 -12.32 32.77
C ALA A 856 12.00 -13.76 32.27
N GLU A 857 11.27 -14.15 31.24
CA GLU A 857 11.37 -15.45 30.57
C GLU A 857 12.46 -15.51 29.48
N GLY A 858 13.19 -14.41 29.23
CA GLY A 858 14.26 -14.35 28.24
C GLY A 858 13.79 -14.35 26.78
N ARG A 859 12.52 -14.02 26.52
CA ARG A 859 11.88 -14.09 25.19
C ARG A 859 11.96 -12.79 24.38
N VAL A 860 12.40 -11.68 24.97
CA VAL A 860 12.49 -10.38 24.28
C VAL A 860 13.67 -10.38 23.29
N LEU A 861 13.37 -10.25 22.00
CA LEU A 861 14.36 -10.17 20.92
C LEU A 861 14.92 -8.78 20.69
N LYS A 862 14.09 -7.75 20.92
CA LYS A 862 14.41 -6.33 20.76
C LYS A 862 13.42 -5.50 21.55
N GLU A 863 13.90 -4.46 22.20
CA GLU A 863 13.09 -3.46 22.87
C GLU A 863 13.74 -2.09 22.65
N MET A 864 12.96 -1.13 22.16
CA MET A 864 13.41 0.24 21.96
C MET A 864 13.42 1.03 23.29
N ARG A 865 13.77 2.32 23.23
CA ARG A 865 13.61 3.25 24.35
C ARG A 865 12.38 4.11 24.12
N ALA A 866 11.52 4.21 25.13
CA ALA A 866 10.37 5.10 25.12
C ALA A 866 10.75 6.49 25.71
N PRO A 867 10.16 7.59 25.20
CA PRO A 867 10.26 8.91 25.80
C PRO A 867 9.74 8.96 27.25
N GLN A 868 10.15 10.00 27.99
CA GLN A 868 9.61 10.34 29.32
C GLN A 868 8.55 11.44 29.21
N GLY A 869 7.60 11.50 30.15
CA GLY A 869 6.64 12.62 30.27
C GLY A 869 5.23 12.36 29.73
N GLY A 870 5.00 11.22 29.08
CA GLY A 870 3.68 10.78 28.61
C GLY A 870 3.46 9.28 28.79
N THR A 871 2.41 8.77 28.16
CA THR A 871 2.02 7.35 28.19
C THR A 871 2.64 6.56 27.04
N PHE A 872 3.97 6.65 26.88
CA PHE A 872 4.68 5.90 25.83
C PHE A 872 5.01 4.45 26.25
N VAL A 873 4.98 3.56 25.26
CA VAL A 873 5.50 2.19 25.33
C VAL A 873 6.49 1.98 24.20
N ALA A 874 7.63 1.36 24.50
CA ALA A 874 8.65 1.08 23.50
C ALA A 874 8.20 -0.03 22.53
N PRO A 875 8.38 0.15 21.20
CA PRO A 875 8.27 -0.93 20.25
C PRO A 875 9.12 -2.13 20.69
N THR A 876 8.46 -3.28 20.83
CA THR A 876 9.04 -4.48 21.42
C THR A 876 8.78 -5.68 20.52
N MET A 877 9.79 -6.52 20.34
CA MET A 877 9.71 -7.78 19.61
C MET A 877 9.98 -8.96 20.55
N ILE A 878 9.09 -9.94 20.55
CA ILE A 878 9.10 -11.08 21.48
C ILE A 878 9.05 -12.39 20.68
N GLU A 879 9.94 -13.34 20.96
CA GLU A 879 9.86 -14.68 20.39
C GLU A 879 8.86 -15.54 21.18
N ILE A 880 8.02 -16.29 20.48
CA ILE A 880 7.06 -17.24 21.06
C ILE A 880 7.09 -18.57 20.28
N PRO A 881 6.69 -19.70 20.90
CA PRO A 881 6.71 -21.00 20.22
C PRO A 881 5.63 -21.13 19.14
N GLY A 882 4.57 -20.32 19.20
CA GLY A 882 3.41 -20.35 18.29
C GLY A 882 2.34 -19.38 18.76
N ILE A 883 1.40 -19.02 17.89
CA ILE A 883 0.32 -18.06 18.23
C ILE A 883 -0.58 -18.54 19.38
N SER A 884 -0.67 -19.86 19.59
CA SER A 884 -1.40 -20.47 20.72
C SER A 884 -0.84 -20.11 22.10
N ALA A 885 0.36 -19.53 22.17
CA ALA A 885 0.91 -18.98 23.42
C ALA A 885 0.31 -17.61 23.80
N LEU A 886 -0.49 -17.01 22.92
CA LEU A 886 -1.19 -15.74 23.16
C LEU A 886 -2.60 -16.05 23.64
N GLU A 887 -2.88 -15.76 24.90
CA GLU A 887 -4.21 -15.94 25.51
C GLU A 887 -5.17 -14.78 25.18
N GLU A 888 -4.62 -13.59 24.91
CA GLU A 888 -5.40 -12.38 24.65
C GLU A 888 -4.67 -11.45 23.67
N GLU A 889 -5.40 -10.48 23.11
CA GLU A 889 -4.83 -9.43 22.28
C GLU A 889 -4.06 -8.41 23.13
N ILE A 890 -2.78 -8.22 22.81
CA ILE A 890 -1.96 -7.14 23.37
C ILE A 890 -2.07 -5.90 22.47
N PHE A 891 -2.91 -4.95 22.88
CA PHE A 891 -3.25 -3.76 22.10
C PHE A 891 -2.21 -2.64 22.22
N GLY A 892 -0.99 -2.89 21.71
CA GLY A 892 0.13 -1.95 21.77
C GLY A 892 1.25 -2.31 20.79
N PRO A 893 2.41 -1.64 20.85
CA PRO A 893 3.50 -1.79 19.88
C PRO A 893 4.36 -3.03 20.22
N VAL A 894 3.73 -4.20 20.28
CA VAL A 894 4.35 -5.48 20.62
C VAL A 894 4.16 -6.49 19.48
N LEU A 895 5.26 -6.81 18.82
CA LEU A 895 5.32 -7.82 17.76
C LEU A 895 5.78 -9.15 18.32
N HIS A 896 4.99 -10.20 18.14
CA HIS A 896 5.44 -11.58 18.43
C HIS A 896 6.00 -12.22 17.16
N VAL A 897 7.04 -13.03 17.31
CA VAL A 897 7.67 -13.75 16.20
C VAL A 897 7.67 -15.25 16.46
N VAL A 898 7.32 -16.00 15.42
CA VAL A 898 7.39 -17.46 15.35
C VAL A 898 8.21 -17.85 14.13
N ARG A 899 9.05 -18.88 14.26
CA ARG A 899 9.74 -19.51 13.14
C ARG A 899 9.01 -20.79 12.74
N PHE A 900 8.90 -21.07 11.45
CA PHE A 900 8.29 -22.31 10.94
C PHE A 900 9.08 -22.90 9.77
N LYS A 901 9.00 -24.21 9.57
CA LYS A 901 9.57 -24.89 8.39
C LYS A 901 8.60 -24.85 7.22
N SER A 902 9.10 -24.83 5.98
CA SER A 902 8.26 -24.78 4.77
C SER A 902 7.13 -25.84 4.77
N GLN A 903 7.40 -27.06 5.21
CA GLN A 903 6.41 -28.16 5.24
C GLN A 903 5.35 -28.01 6.35
N GLN A 904 5.49 -27.02 7.24
CA GLN A 904 4.56 -26.75 8.34
C GLN A 904 3.51 -25.69 8.00
N LEU A 905 3.48 -25.17 6.77
CA LEU A 905 2.55 -24.10 6.38
C LEU A 905 1.08 -24.41 6.74
N ASP A 906 0.61 -25.63 6.48
CA ASP A 906 -0.77 -26.03 6.80
C ASP A 906 -1.04 -26.10 8.30
N GLN A 907 -0.04 -26.47 9.10
CA GLN A 907 -0.14 -26.44 10.55
C GLN A 907 -0.21 -25.00 11.05
N VAL A 908 0.61 -24.10 10.51
CA VAL A 908 0.57 -22.66 10.85
C VAL A 908 -0.80 -22.05 10.55
N ILE A 909 -1.39 -22.35 9.38
CA ILE A 909 -2.74 -21.89 9.04
C ILE A 909 -3.76 -22.44 10.04
N SER A 910 -3.64 -23.72 10.40
CA SER A 910 -4.53 -24.36 11.39
C SER A 910 -4.41 -23.72 12.76
N ASP A 911 -3.19 -23.40 13.22
CA ASP A 911 -2.93 -22.77 14.52
C ASP A 911 -3.48 -21.33 14.56
N ILE A 912 -3.37 -20.58 13.46
CA ILE A 912 -3.96 -19.24 13.33
C ILE A 912 -5.48 -19.31 13.42
N ASN A 913 -6.11 -20.21 12.65
CA ASN A 913 -7.57 -20.38 12.66
C ASN A 913 -8.08 -20.87 14.03
N ALA A 914 -7.29 -21.67 14.75
CA ALA A 914 -7.64 -22.21 16.06
C ALA A 914 -7.71 -21.14 17.16
N THR A 915 -7.16 -19.95 16.94
CA THR A 915 -7.34 -18.81 17.88
C THR A 915 -8.80 -18.36 17.98
N GLY A 916 -9.62 -18.70 16.98
CA GLY A 916 -11.02 -18.27 16.88
C GLY A 916 -11.20 -16.81 16.42
N TYR A 917 -10.13 -16.03 16.34
CA TYR A 917 -10.12 -14.71 15.70
C TYR A 917 -9.96 -14.84 14.18
N GLY A 918 -10.31 -13.78 13.46
CA GLY A 918 -10.25 -13.76 12.00
C GLY A 918 -10.47 -12.36 11.42
N LEU A 919 -9.69 -11.37 11.86
CA LEU A 919 -9.82 -9.98 11.39
C LEU A 919 -8.93 -9.69 10.18
N THR A 920 -7.63 -9.47 10.40
CA THR A 920 -6.65 -9.27 9.32
C THR A 920 -5.61 -10.38 9.25
N PHE A 921 -5.15 -10.66 8.03
CA PHE A 921 -4.08 -11.60 7.77
C PHE A 921 -3.15 -11.09 6.65
N GLY A 922 -1.84 -11.18 6.87
CA GLY A 922 -0.82 -10.81 5.90
C GLY A 922 -0.12 -12.02 5.29
N LEU A 923 0.22 -11.95 4.01
CA LEU A 923 1.04 -12.96 3.33
C LEU A 923 2.09 -12.29 2.44
N HIS A 924 3.36 -12.67 2.62
CA HIS A 924 4.44 -12.28 1.71
C HIS A 924 4.98 -13.53 1.00
N THR A 925 4.73 -13.61 -0.31
CA THR A 925 5.16 -14.71 -1.20
C THR A 925 5.10 -14.29 -2.67
N ARG A 926 5.94 -14.90 -3.51
CA ARG A 926 5.96 -14.76 -4.98
C ARG A 926 5.28 -15.93 -5.71
N ILE A 927 4.74 -16.91 -4.97
CA ILE A 927 4.13 -18.12 -5.52
C ILE A 927 2.61 -17.94 -5.54
N ASP A 928 2.01 -17.90 -6.73
CA ASP A 928 0.58 -17.57 -6.89
C ASP A 928 -0.31 -18.70 -6.37
N ASP A 929 0.06 -19.95 -6.63
CA ASP A 929 -0.59 -21.14 -6.09
C ASP A 929 -0.59 -21.14 -4.55
N ARG A 930 0.47 -20.61 -3.92
CA ARG A 930 0.55 -20.47 -2.46
C ARG A 930 -0.35 -19.34 -1.96
N VAL A 931 -0.44 -18.22 -2.69
CA VAL A 931 -1.43 -17.17 -2.39
C VAL A 931 -2.84 -17.76 -2.37
N GLN A 932 -3.21 -18.51 -3.42
CA GLN A 932 -4.52 -19.13 -3.53
C GLN A 932 -4.75 -20.15 -2.39
N HIS A 933 -3.82 -21.08 -2.18
CA HIS A 933 -3.89 -22.11 -1.14
C HIS A 933 -4.08 -21.53 0.27
N VAL A 934 -3.32 -20.47 0.60
CA VAL A 934 -3.44 -19.81 1.91
C VAL A 934 -4.75 -19.04 2.00
N CYS A 935 -5.15 -18.28 0.98
CA CYS A 935 -6.39 -17.49 0.99
C CYS A 935 -7.66 -18.36 1.13
N ASP A 936 -7.63 -19.57 0.55
CA ASP A 936 -8.76 -20.51 0.63
C ASP A 936 -8.90 -21.14 2.03
N ARG A 937 -7.80 -21.28 2.77
CA ARG A 937 -7.75 -22.01 4.05
C ARG A 937 -7.71 -21.11 5.28
N VAL A 938 -7.16 -19.91 5.18
CA VAL A 938 -7.11 -18.98 6.32
C VAL A 938 -8.51 -18.42 6.60
N HIS A 939 -8.88 -18.39 7.87
CA HIS A 939 -10.14 -17.83 8.33
C HIS A 939 -9.91 -16.40 8.81
N ALA A 940 -9.91 -15.46 7.87
CA ALA A 940 -9.80 -14.03 8.15
C ALA A 940 -10.71 -13.23 7.22
N GLY A 941 -11.32 -12.17 7.74
CA GLY A 941 -12.18 -11.30 6.97
C GLY A 941 -11.43 -10.46 5.94
N ASN A 942 -10.20 -10.01 6.24
CA ASN A 942 -9.39 -9.18 5.36
C ASN A 942 -7.97 -9.76 5.19
N ILE A 943 -7.62 -10.14 3.96
CA ILE A 943 -6.33 -10.73 3.61
C ILE A 943 -5.55 -9.76 2.74
N TYR A 944 -4.26 -9.59 3.04
CA TYR A 944 -3.35 -8.66 2.37
C TYR A 944 -2.10 -9.39 1.88
N VAL A 945 -1.82 -9.32 0.59
CA VAL A 945 -0.72 -10.04 -0.06
C VAL A 945 0.33 -9.06 -0.56
N ASN A 946 1.59 -9.27 -0.15
CA ASN A 946 2.78 -8.49 -0.52
C ASN A 946 2.70 -6.98 -0.20
N ARG A 947 1.95 -6.63 0.85
CA ARG A 947 1.80 -5.26 1.38
C ARG A 947 1.65 -5.29 2.90
N ASN A 948 1.51 -4.12 3.52
CA ASN A 948 1.05 -4.02 4.91
C ASN A 948 -0.41 -4.51 5.06
N GLN A 949 -0.85 -4.77 6.30
CA GLN A 949 -2.19 -5.30 6.58
C GLN A 949 -3.10 -4.31 7.33
N ILE A 950 -2.82 -3.02 7.22
CA ILE A 950 -3.54 -1.93 7.90
C ILE A 950 -4.12 -0.95 6.88
N GLY A 951 -4.99 -0.03 7.33
CA GLY A 951 -5.50 1.05 6.49
C GLY A 951 -6.45 0.59 5.37
N ALA A 952 -7.43 -0.26 5.72
CA ALA A 952 -8.47 -0.67 4.79
C ALA A 952 -9.28 0.53 4.27
N ILE A 953 -9.50 0.62 2.96
CA ILE A 953 -10.19 1.73 2.31
C ILE A 953 -11.67 1.40 2.08
N VAL A 954 -12.55 2.28 2.54
CA VAL A 954 -14.01 2.14 2.44
C VAL A 954 -14.45 1.96 0.98
N GLY A 955 -15.26 0.93 0.71
CA GLY A 955 -15.75 0.59 -0.63
C GLY A 955 -14.74 -0.13 -1.54
N SER A 956 -13.45 -0.14 -1.18
CA SER A 956 -12.40 -0.86 -1.92
C SER A 956 -11.97 -2.14 -1.19
N GLN A 957 -11.69 -2.03 0.12
CA GLN A 957 -11.43 -3.16 1.01
C GLN A 957 -12.41 -3.14 2.19
N PRO A 958 -13.70 -3.49 1.99
CA PRO A 958 -14.67 -3.63 3.08
C PRO A 958 -14.07 -4.34 4.29
N PHE A 959 -14.21 -3.74 5.46
CA PHE A 959 -13.46 -4.12 6.65
C PHE A 959 -14.35 -4.77 7.70
N GLY A 960 -13.90 -5.91 8.23
CA GLY A 960 -14.60 -6.62 9.31
C GLY A 960 -14.17 -8.08 9.36
N GLY A 961 -14.24 -8.68 10.54
CA GLY A 961 -13.73 -10.02 10.78
C GLY A 961 -14.77 -11.14 10.72
N GLU A 962 -14.32 -12.35 10.99
CA GLU A 962 -15.17 -13.50 11.30
C GLU A 962 -14.81 -14.09 12.68
N GLY A 963 -15.67 -14.98 13.21
CA GLY A 963 -15.45 -15.61 14.51
C GLY A 963 -15.49 -14.62 15.68
N LEU A 964 -14.46 -14.64 16.53
CA LEU A 964 -14.29 -13.73 17.67
C LEU A 964 -13.99 -12.28 17.29
N SER A 965 -13.68 -12.03 16.01
CA SER A 965 -13.35 -10.70 15.48
C SER A 965 -14.55 -9.89 15.00
N GLY A 966 -15.71 -10.52 14.86
CA GLY A 966 -16.94 -9.75 14.68
C GLY A 966 -18.12 -10.55 14.17
N THR A 967 -19.29 -9.91 14.20
CA THR A 967 -20.52 -10.46 13.66
C THR A 967 -20.64 -10.24 12.15
N GLY A 968 -19.99 -9.18 11.64
CA GLY A 968 -20.35 -8.55 10.39
C GLY A 968 -21.71 -7.86 10.46
N PRO A 969 -22.20 -7.29 9.34
CA PRO A 969 -21.55 -7.22 8.03
C PRO A 969 -20.34 -6.27 8.04
N LYS A 970 -19.49 -6.34 7.01
CA LYS A 970 -18.29 -5.49 6.92
C LYS A 970 -18.63 -4.00 6.82
N ALA A 971 -18.00 -3.17 7.65
CA ALA A 971 -18.04 -1.73 7.51
C ALA A 971 -17.43 -1.31 6.17
N GLY A 972 -18.05 -0.34 5.51
CA GLY A 972 -17.63 0.14 4.20
C GLY A 972 -17.86 -0.88 3.09
N GLY A 973 -18.68 -1.90 3.37
CA GLY A 973 -19.09 -2.94 2.45
C GLY A 973 -20.53 -2.79 1.96
N PRO A 974 -20.89 -3.51 0.88
CA PRO A 974 -22.18 -3.37 0.24
C PRO A 974 -23.36 -3.87 1.11
N TYR A 975 -23.10 -4.70 2.12
CA TYR A 975 -24.16 -5.30 2.95
C TYR A 975 -24.38 -4.58 4.28
N TYR A 976 -23.57 -3.56 4.63
CA TYR A 976 -23.60 -2.93 5.95
C TYR A 976 -24.95 -2.28 6.29
N LEU A 977 -25.48 -1.44 5.39
CA LEU A 977 -26.71 -0.66 5.64
C LEU A 977 -27.94 -1.54 5.90
N SER A 978 -28.00 -2.72 5.28
CA SER A 978 -29.14 -3.64 5.46
C SER A 978 -29.35 -4.06 6.91
N ARG A 979 -28.28 -4.08 7.72
CA ARG A 979 -28.33 -4.46 9.13
C ARG A 979 -28.85 -3.36 10.05
N PHE A 980 -28.95 -2.13 9.55
CA PHE A 980 -29.55 -0.97 10.24
C PHE A 980 -31.04 -0.78 9.89
N CYS A 981 -31.59 -1.60 8.99
CA CYS A 981 -33.02 -1.61 8.67
C CYS A 981 -33.81 -2.48 9.66
N ALA A 982 -35.12 -2.26 9.75
CA ALA A 982 -36.00 -3.10 10.57
C ALA A 982 -35.94 -4.57 10.11
N PRO A 983 -35.81 -5.54 11.05
CA PRO A 983 -35.95 -6.95 10.70
C PRO A 983 -37.34 -7.23 10.10
N ASP A 984 -37.40 -8.05 9.04
CA ASP A 984 -38.66 -8.52 8.44
C ASP A 984 -39.34 -9.59 9.32
N ARG A 985 -39.78 -9.17 10.52
CA ARG A 985 -40.33 -10.05 11.56
C ARG A 985 -41.55 -10.83 11.04
N GLN A 986 -41.55 -12.14 11.28
CA GLN A 986 -42.64 -13.05 10.92
C GLN A 986 -43.32 -13.58 12.19
N GLN A 987 -44.57 -14.02 12.07
CA GLN A 987 -45.33 -14.62 13.18
C GLN A 987 -46.09 -15.87 12.73
N SER A 988 -46.07 -16.90 13.57
CA SER A 988 -46.85 -18.13 13.46
C SER A 988 -47.34 -18.56 14.84
N ASN A 989 -48.58 -19.05 14.91
CA ASN A 989 -49.24 -19.50 16.14
C ASN A 989 -49.21 -21.03 16.32
N ALA A 990 -48.51 -21.75 15.44
CA ALA A 990 -48.34 -23.19 15.58
C ALA A 990 -47.47 -23.50 16.82
N VAL A 991 -47.40 -24.78 17.21
CA VAL A 991 -46.59 -25.23 18.34
C VAL A 991 -45.96 -26.58 18.02
N TRP A 992 -44.80 -26.85 18.62
CA TRP A 992 -44.20 -28.18 18.56
C TRP A 992 -44.80 -29.08 19.64
N GLU A 993 -45.26 -30.27 19.25
CA GLU A 993 -45.78 -31.28 20.20
C GLU A 993 -44.67 -32.20 20.74
N THR A 994 -43.51 -32.21 20.09
CA THR A 994 -42.36 -33.06 20.41
C THR A 994 -41.15 -32.20 20.73
N THR A 995 -40.23 -32.73 21.52
CA THR A 995 -38.91 -32.14 21.77
C THR A 995 -37.81 -33.02 21.20
N PHE A 996 -36.69 -32.40 20.84
CA PHE A 996 -35.52 -33.14 20.37
C PHE A 996 -34.23 -32.49 20.87
N ALA A 997 -33.18 -33.30 20.99
CA ALA A 997 -31.90 -32.86 21.52
C ALA A 997 -30.82 -32.79 20.44
N GLU A 998 -30.77 -33.73 19.50
CA GLU A 998 -29.69 -33.82 18.49
C GLU A 998 -30.08 -33.12 17.19
N LEU A 999 -29.19 -32.29 16.65
CA LEU A 999 -29.45 -31.56 15.40
C LEU A 999 -29.70 -32.53 14.24
N PRO A 1000 -30.77 -32.33 13.45
CA PRO A 1000 -30.97 -33.00 12.17
C PRO A 1000 -29.83 -32.72 11.19
N GLY A 1001 -29.79 -33.47 10.10
CA GLY A 1001 -28.86 -33.21 9.01
C GLY A 1001 -29.11 -31.85 8.35
N GLU A 1002 -28.05 -31.29 7.77
CA GLU A 1002 -28.13 -30.07 6.97
C GLU A 1002 -28.97 -30.30 5.70
N SER A 1003 -29.74 -29.28 5.34
CA SER A 1003 -30.57 -29.22 4.14
C SER A 1003 -30.10 -28.09 3.22
N GLY A 1004 -30.29 -28.29 1.91
CA GLY A 1004 -29.82 -27.38 0.88
C GLY A 1004 -28.40 -27.67 0.41
N VAL A 1005 -27.97 -26.95 -0.64
CA VAL A 1005 -26.61 -26.98 -1.16
C VAL A 1005 -26.07 -25.56 -1.05
N PRO A 1006 -24.92 -25.32 -0.38
CA PRO A 1006 -24.38 -23.98 -0.25
C PRO A 1006 -24.08 -23.42 -1.63
N ALA A 1007 -24.45 -22.16 -1.84
CA ALA A 1007 -24.14 -21.47 -3.08
C ALA A 1007 -22.62 -21.42 -3.29
N ARG A 1008 -22.21 -21.54 -4.55
CA ARG A 1008 -20.81 -21.37 -4.92
C ARG A 1008 -20.37 -19.96 -4.51
N ALA A 1009 -19.14 -19.87 -3.96
CA ALA A 1009 -18.54 -18.59 -3.64
C ALA A 1009 -18.50 -17.68 -4.88
N VAL A 1010 -18.89 -16.41 -4.71
CA VAL A 1010 -18.91 -15.39 -5.76
C VAL A 1010 -17.89 -14.31 -5.42
N THR A 1011 -16.93 -14.10 -6.32
CA THR A 1011 -15.89 -13.08 -6.17
C THR A 1011 -16.18 -11.90 -7.09
N THR A 1012 -16.14 -10.68 -6.53
CA THR A 1012 -16.32 -9.43 -7.25
C THR A 1012 -15.07 -8.56 -7.10
N SER A 1013 -14.55 -8.02 -8.19
CA SER A 1013 -13.49 -7.01 -8.15
C SER A 1013 -14.08 -5.67 -7.71
N LEU A 1014 -13.46 -5.03 -6.74
CA LEU A 1014 -13.82 -3.71 -6.24
C LEU A 1014 -12.88 -2.64 -6.82
N PRO A 1015 -13.37 -1.40 -7.02
CA PRO A 1015 -12.52 -0.31 -7.51
C PRO A 1015 -11.42 0.00 -6.49
N GLY A 1016 -10.28 0.51 -6.95
CA GLY A 1016 -9.14 0.84 -6.11
C GLY A 1016 -8.01 1.45 -6.93
N PRO A 1017 -6.89 1.82 -6.30
CA PRO A 1017 -5.76 2.40 -6.99
C PRO A 1017 -5.14 1.39 -7.96
N THR A 1018 -4.50 1.93 -8.99
CA THR A 1018 -3.78 1.14 -9.99
C THR A 1018 -2.66 0.37 -9.31
N GLY A 1019 -2.44 -0.89 -9.71
CA GLY A 1019 -1.40 -1.72 -9.11
C GLY A 1019 -1.83 -2.42 -7.82
N GLU A 1020 -3.14 -2.49 -7.59
CA GLU A 1020 -3.77 -3.32 -6.57
C GLU A 1020 -4.94 -4.12 -7.16
N SER A 1021 -5.07 -5.37 -6.73
CA SER A 1021 -6.28 -6.15 -6.97
C SER A 1021 -7.09 -6.26 -5.68
N ASN A 1022 -8.30 -5.72 -5.68
CA ASN A 1022 -9.23 -5.74 -4.55
C ASN A 1022 -10.41 -6.64 -4.87
N ARG A 1023 -10.55 -7.75 -4.14
CA ARG A 1023 -11.53 -8.79 -4.43
C ARG A 1023 -12.37 -9.11 -3.20
N LEU A 1024 -13.67 -8.92 -3.31
CA LEU A 1024 -14.65 -9.33 -2.29
C LEU A 1024 -15.29 -10.65 -2.70
N THR A 1025 -15.08 -11.68 -1.90
CA THR A 1025 -15.72 -12.98 -2.06
C THR A 1025 -16.84 -13.15 -1.05
N VAL A 1026 -18.00 -13.58 -1.53
CA VAL A 1026 -19.16 -13.92 -0.71
C VAL A 1026 -19.37 -15.42 -0.76
N SER A 1027 -19.45 -16.08 0.39
CA SER A 1027 -19.60 -17.53 0.51
C SER A 1027 -20.64 -17.88 1.58
N ALA A 1028 -21.19 -19.10 1.56
CA ALA A 1028 -22.17 -19.52 2.57
C ALA A 1028 -21.55 -19.57 3.98
N ARG A 1029 -22.28 -19.04 4.97
CA ARG A 1029 -21.96 -19.26 6.39
C ARG A 1029 -22.32 -20.71 6.79
N PRO A 1030 -21.88 -21.17 7.98
CA PRO A 1030 -22.46 -22.37 8.59
C PRO A 1030 -24.00 -22.32 8.59
N PRO A 1031 -24.69 -23.47 8.62
CA PRO A 1031 -26.13 -23.53 8.48
C PRO A 1031 -26.87 -22.69 9.53
N LEU A 1032 -28.05 -22.19 9.16
CA LEU A 1032 -28.97 -21.55 10.09
C LEU A 1032 -29.95 -22.59 10.66
N LEU A 1033 -30.08 -22.60 11.99
CA LEU A 1033 -31.01 -23.50 12.68
C LEU A 1033 -32.44 -22.94 12.60
N CYS A 1034 -33.29 -23.60 11.81
CA CYS A 1034 -34.66 -23.20 11.53
C CYS A 1034 -35.61 -23.83 12.54
N MET A 1035 -35.92 -23.10 13.62
CA MET A 1035 -36.70 -23.57 14.76
C MET A 1035 -38.16 -23.14 14.74
N GLY A 1036 -38.67 -22.60 13.62
CA GLY A 1036 -40.01 -22.05 13.49
C GLY A 1036 -41.08 -22.92 14.15
N PRO A 1037 -42.12 -22.31 14.76
CA PRO A 1037 -43.11 -23.07 15.53
C PRO A 1037 -43.90 -24.00 14.61
N GLY A 1038 -43.67 -25.31 14.75
CA GLY A 1038 -44.25 -26.35 13.91
C GLY A 1038 -43.54 -26.56 12.56
N PRO A 1039 -43.84 -27.69 11.89
CA PRO A 1039 -43.09 -28.14 10.71
C PRO A 1039 -43.20 -27.21 9.51
N GLU A 1040 -44.36 -26.59 9.29
CA GLU A 1040 -44.55 -25.67 8.16
C GLU A 1040 -43.70 -24.40 8.27
N ALA A 1041 -43.58 -23.84 9.49
CA ALA A 1041 -42.77 -22.64 9.72
C ALA A 1041 -41.27 -22.95 9.61
N ALA A 1042 -40.81 -24.09 10.13
CA ALA A 1042 -39.42 -24.52 10.01
C ALA A 1042 -39.04 -24.81 8.54
N ALA A 1043 -39.93 -25.43 7.75
CA ALA A 1043 -39.71 -25.67 6.33
C ALA A 1043 -39.65 -24.37 5.51
N GLU A 1044 -40.54 -23.39 5.78
CA GLU A 1044 -40.48 -22.10 5.08
C GLU A 1044 -39.24 -21.30 5.46
N GLN A 1045 -38.82 -21.34 6.73
CA GLN A 1045 -37.53 -20.79 7.17
C GLN A 1045 -36.36 -21.40 6.40
N ALA A 1046 -36.29 -22.73 6.31
CA ALA A 1046 -35.24 -23.43 5.58
C ALA A 1046 -35.22 -23.03 4.10
N LYS A 1047 -36.39 -22.93 3.48
CA LYS A 1047 -36.54 -22.48 2.08
C LYS A 1047 -36.03 -21.06 1.87
N GLU A 1048 -36.31 -20.11 2.78
CA GLU A 1048 -35.79 -18.74 2.69
C GLU A 1048 -34.25 -18.73 2.77
N VAL A 1049 -33.66 -19.47 3.72
CA VAL A 1049 -32.21 -19.61 3.86
C VAL A 1049 -31.56 -20.19 2.58
N ILE A 1050 -32.14 -21.26 2.04
CA ILE A 1050 -31.65 -21.92 0.83
C ILE A 1050 -31.78 -20.99 -0.38
N SER A 1051 -32.85 -20.19 -0.47
CA SER A 1051 -33.04 -19.24 -1.59
C SER A 1051 -31.99 -18.14 -1.64
N LEU A 1052 -31.40 -17.80 -0.48
CA LEU A 1052 -30.31 -16.83 -0.37
C LEU A 1052 -28.92 -17.45 -0.59
N GLY A 1053 -28.86 -18.77 -0.81
CA GLY A 1053 -27.64 -19.51 -1.09
C GLY A 1053 -26.96 -20.13 0.14
N GLY A 1054 -27.65 -20.22 1.28
CA GLY A 1054 -27.13 -20.88 2.47
C GLY A 1054 -27.58 -22.34 2.60
N THR A 1055 -27.23 -22.94 3.72
CA THR A 1055 -27.76 -24.22 4.19
C THR A 1055 -28.56 -24.02 5.47
N ALA A 1056 -29.49 -24.92 5.73
CA ALA A 1056 -30.40 -24.83 6.88
C ALA A 1056 -30.45 -26.15 7.64
N ILE A 1057 -30.60 -26.08 8.97
CA ILE A 1057 -30.96 -27.25 9.79
C ILE A 1057 -32.43 -27.08 10.15
N GLU A 1058 -33.29 -27.90 9.55
CA GLU A 1058 -34.74 -27.85 9.77
C GLU A 1058 -35.11 -28.62 11.04
N ALA A 1059 -35.73 -27.94 12.01
CA ALA A 1059 -36.19 -28.59 13.23
C ALA A 1059 -37.39 -29.53 12.97
N HIS A 1060 -37.45 -30.66 13.66
CA HIS A 1060 -38.57 -31.62 13.62
C HIS A 1060 -39.35 -31.69 14.96
N GLY A 1061 -39.08 -30.74 15.86
CA GLY A 1061 -39.64 -30.61 17.19
C GLY A 1061 -39.13 -29.31 17.84
N MET A 1062 -39.49 -29.04 19.08
CA MET A 1062 -38.84 -27.98 19.86
C MET A 1062 -37.43 -28.45 20.25
N PHE A 1063 -36.42 -27.69 19.84
CA PHE A 1063 -35.05 -27.96 20.26
C PHE A 1063 -34.91 -27.70 21.76
N ASP A 1064 -34.16 -28.55 22.44
CA ASP A 1064 -33.85 -28.34 23.84
C ASP A 1064 -32.96 -27.10 24.05
N LEU A 1065 -33.58 -26.01 24.50
CA LEU A 1065 -32.96 -24.68 24.50
C LEU A 1065 -31.70 -24.59 25.35
N HIS A 1066 -31.56 -25.39 26.41
CA HIS A 1066 -30.34 -25.40 27.22
C HIS A 1066 -29.11 -25.83 26.41
N ARG A 1067 -29.31 -26.62 25.35
CA ARG A 1067 -28.22 -27.07 24.48
C ARG A 1067 -27.70 -25.97 23.55
N LEU A 1068 -28.42 -24.86 23.41
CA LEU A 1068 -27.95 -23.69 22.65
C LEU A 1068 -26.71 -23.05 23.29
N GLU A 1069 -26.48 -23.22 24.59
CA GLU A 1069 -25.25 -22.73 25.25
C GLU A 1069 -23.99 -23.40 24.66
N ALA A 1070 -24.07 -24.68 24.30
CA ALA A 1070 -22.94 -25.47 23.82
C ALA A 1070 -23.03 -25.87 22.33
N ILE A 1071 -24.05 -25.41 21.59
CA ILE A 1071 -24.23 -25.75 20.17
C ILE A 1071 -23.01 -25.33 19.33
N GLN A 1072 -22.68 -26.03 18.25
CA GLN A 1072 -21.61 -25.64 17.33
C GLN A 1072 -22.08 -25.84 15.90
N GLY A 1073 -21.34 -25.29 14.93
CA GLY A 1073 -21.61 -25.49 13.51
C GLY A 1073 -22.85 -24.77 12.98
N ILE A 1074 -23.36 -23.75 13.68
CA ILE A 1074 -24.48 -22.92 13.20
C ILE A 1074 -24.08 -21.44 13.15
N ALA A 1075 -24.69 -20.70 12.22
CA ALA A 1075 -24.47 -19.25 12.10
C ALA A 1075 -25.54 -18.39 12.79
N GLY A 1076 -26.61 -18.99 13.31
CA GLY A 1076 -27.74 -18.30 13.92
C GLY A 1076 -28.98 -19.19 14.02
N VAL A 1077 -30.02 -18.67 14.67
CA VAL A 1077 -31.29 -19.38 14.91
C VAL A 1077 -32.45 -18.57 14.34
N LEU A 1078 -33.34 -19.18 13.56
CA LEU A 1078 -34.59 -18.56 13.13
C LEU A 1078 -35.75 -18.99 14.04
N TRP A 1079 -36.51 -18.02 14.53
CA TRP A 1079 -37.71 -18.26 15.33
C TRP A 1079 -38.81 -17.28 14.93
N TRP A 1080 -39.96 -17.79 14.46
CA TRP A 1080 -41.12 -16.99 14.03
C TRP A 1080 -42.32 -17.16 14.97
N GLY A 1081 -42.09 -17.63 16.20
CA GLY A 1081 -43.13 -17.83 17.21
C GLY A 1081 -43.24 -16.67 18.20
N ASP A 1082 -43.64 -16.97 19.42
CA ASP A 1082 -43.87 -15.98 20.46
C ASP A 1082 -42.56 -15.35 21.00
N GLU A 1083 -42.70 -14.16 21.57
CA GLU A 1083 -41.58 -13.38 22.10
C GLU A 1083 -40.96 -14.00 23.36
N ALA A 1084 -41.74 -14.70 24.19
CA ALA A 1084 -41.22 -15.31 25.42
C ALA A 1084 -40.24 -16.44 25.11
N THR A 1085 -40.60 -17.31 24.16
CA THR A 1085 -39.68 -18.32 23.62
C THR A 1085 -38.48 -17.68 22.92
N GLY A 1086 -38.71 -16.63 22.13
CA GLY A 1086 -37.63 -15.89 21.46
C GLY A 1086 -36.63 -15.29 22.46
N ARG A 1087 -37.10 -14.77 23.59
CA ARG A 1087 -36.28 -14.27 24.70
C ARG A 1087 -35.42 -15.37 25.30
N GLU A 1088 -36.01 -16.54 25.58
CA GLU A 1088 -35.28 -17.67 26.14
C GLU A 1088 -34.17 -18.14 25.18
N ILE A 1089 -34.47 -18.23 23.88
CA ILE A 1089 -33.46 -18.51 22.84
C ILE A 1089 -32.32 -17.49 22.91
N GLU A 1090 -32.63 -16.19 22.93
CA GLU A 1090 -31.61 -15.13 23.00
C GLU A 1090 -30.73 -15.25 24.24
N GLN A 1091 -31.31 -15.52 25.40
CA GLN A 1091 -30.59 -15.67 26.66
C GLN A 1091 -29.66 -16.88 26.67
N TRP A 1092 -30.06 -18.00 26.08
CA TRP A 1092 -29.18 -19.16 25.92
C TRP A 1092 -28.08 -18.90 24.89
N LEU A 1093 -28.39 -18.26 23.76
CA LEU A 1093 -27.39 -17.86 22.78
C LEU A 1093 -26.36 -16.87 23.35
N ALA A 1094 -26.77 -15.98 24.25
CA ALA A 1094 -25.87 -15.00 24.89
C ALA A 1094 -24.96 -15.60 25.97
N LYS A 1095 -25.22 -16.83 26.44
CA LYS A 1095 -24.33 -17.55 27.37
C LYS A 1095 -23.22 -18.34 26.67
N ARG A 1096 -23.29 -18.46 25.35
CA ARG A 1096 -22.33 -19.23 24.55
C ARG A 1096 -20.92 -18.66 24.67
N ASP A 1097 -19.96 -19.56 24.79
CA ASP A 1097 -18.57 -19.26 24.49
C ASP A 1097 -18.34 -19.21 22.97
N GLY A 1098 -17.39 -18.38 22.52
CA GLY A 1098 -17.02 -18.28 21.11
C GLY A 1098 -17.69 -17.12 20.35
N PRO A 1099 -17.92 -17.25 19.03
CA PRO A 1099 -18.49 -16.18 18.20
C PRO A 1099 -19.93 -15.81 18.60
N ILE A 1100 -20.26 -14.52 18.49
CA ILE A 1100 -21.63 -14.04 18.69
C ILE A 1100 -22.51 -14.48 17.51
N ILE A 1101 -23.54 -15.28 17.80
CA ILE A 1101 -24.55 -15.70 16.81
C ILE A 1101 -25.92 -15.07 17.12
N PRO A 1102 -26.68 -14.63 16.09
CA PRO A 1102 -27.94 -13.92 16.27
C PRO A 1102 -29.15 -14.85 16.36
N LEU A 1103 -30.19 -14.39 17.07
CA LEU A 1103 -31.57 -14.78 16.77
C LEU A 1103 -32.09 -13.97 15.57
N ILE A 1104 -32.79 -14.65 14.67
CA ILE A 1104 -33.39 -14.08 13.46
C ILE A 1104 -34.92 -14.22 13.59
N PRO A 1105 -35.63 -13.15 13.97
CA PRO A 1105 -37.07 -13.21 14.27
C PRO A 1105 -37.95 -13.11 13.02
N GLY A 1106 -37.37 -13.23 11.83
CA GLY A 1106 -37.98 -12.85 10.58
C GLY A 1106 -37.35 -13.52 9.36
N LYS A 1107 -37.65 -13.04 8.16
CA LYS A 1107 -36.95 -13.50 6.95
C LYS A 1107 -35.46 -13.15 7.06
N PRO A 1108 -34.55 -14.09 6.79
CA PRO A 1108 -33.13 -13.82 6.79
C PRO A 1108 -32.74 -12.90 5.62
N ASP A 1109 -31.59 -12.23 5.74
CA ASP A 1109 -30.98 -11.43 4.68
C ASP A 1109 -29.67 -12.07 4.21
N ARG A 1110 -29.11 -11.60 3.09
CA ARG A 1110 -27.85 -12.14 2.55
C ARG A 1110 -26.68 -12.05 3.55
N ALA A 1111 -26.63 -11.02 4.39
CA ALA A 1111 -25.51 -10.82 5.31
C ALA A 1111 -25.54 -11.78 6.51
N ARG A 1112 -26.74 -12.30 6.85
CA ARG A 1112 -26.92 -13.37 7.86
C ARG A 1112 -26.67 -14.76 7.30
N VAL A 1113 -26.89 -14.97 6.00
CA VAL A 1113 -26.72 -16.26 5.34
C VAL A 1113 -25.32 -16.45 4.75
N LEU A 1114 -24.68 -15.35 4.31
CA LEU A 1114 -23.41 -15.36 3.62
C LEU A 1114 -22.33 -14.60 4.42
N ALA A 1115 -21.08 -15.03 4.26
CA ALA A 1115 -19.88 -14.42 4.83
C ALA A 1115 -19.14 -13.64 3.75
N GLU A 1116 -18.51 -12.54 4.15
CA GLU A 1116 -17.70 -11.69 3.29
C GLU A 1116 -16.22 -11.91 3.60
N ARG A 1117 -15.40 -12.16 2.58
CA ARG A 1117 -13.94 -12.23 2.68
C ARG A 1117 -13.30 -11.34 1.63
N HIS A 1118 -12.45 -10.41 2.07
CA HIS A 1118 -11.73 -9.51 1.18
C HIS A 1118 -10.29 -9.98 0.99
N VAL A 1119 -9.79 -9.96 -0.25
CA VAL A 1119 -8.39 -10.18 -0.58
C VAL A 1119 -7.85 -8.98 -1.35
N CYS A 1120 -6.82 -8.34 -0.79
CA CYS A 1120 -6.05 -7.31 -1.44
C CYS A 1120 -4.70 -7.87 -1.88
N VAL A 1121 -4.34 -7.76 -3.16
CA VAL A 1121 -3.02 -8.14 -3.67
C VAL A 1121 -2.32 -6.91 -4.21
N ASP A 1122 -1.09 -6.64 -3.73
CA ASP A 1122 -0.20 -5.70 -4.39
C ASP A 1122 0.38 -6.35 -5.65
N THR A 1123 -0.17 -5.98 -6.81
CA THR A 1123 0.27 -6.50 -8.10
C THR A 1123 1.56 -5.85 -8.61
N THR A 1124 2.05 -4.81 -7.92
CA THR A 1124 3.32 -4.12 -8.23
C THR A 1124 4.49 -4.64 -7.41
N ALA A 1125 4.25 -5.58 -6.50
CA ALA A 1125 5.28 -6.04 -5.56
C ALA A 1125 6.52 -6.60 -6.25
N SER A 1126 6.41 -7.12 -7.48
CA SER A 1126 7.53 -7.59 -8.30
C SER A 1126 8.43 -6.46 -8.82
N GLY A 1127 8.02 -5.19 -8.70
CA GLY A 1127 8.82 -4.02 -9.07
C GLY A 1127 8.24 -3.17 -10.19
N GLY A 1128 6.97 -3.37 -10.56
CA GLY A 1128 6.20 -2.45 -11.40
C GLY A 1128 4.85 -3.01 -11.87
N ASN A 1129 4.12 -2.25 -12.69
CA ASN A 1129 2.71 -2.48 -13.00
C ASN A 1129 2.47 -2.94 -14.45
N ALA A 1130 2.13 -4.22 -14.63
CA ALA A 1130 1.93 -4.80 -15.96
C ALA A 1130 0.77 -4.15 -16.75
N ASP A 1131 -0.36 -3.81 -16.12
CA ASP A 1131 -1.54 -3.24 -16.79
C ASP A 1131 -1.25 -1.86 -17.38
N LEU A 1132 -0.59 -1.02 -16.58
CA LEU A 1132 -0.11 0.29 -17.01
C LEU A 1132 0.89 0.20 -18.17
N LEU A 1133 1.78 -0.79 -18.13
CA LEU A 1133 2.83 -0.98 -19.14
C LEU A 1133 2.30 -1.61 -20.44
N GLY A 1134 1.23 -2.38 -20.35
CA GLY A 1134 0.49 -2.94 -21.49
C GLY A 1134 -0.29 -1.88 -22.27
N GLY A 1135 -0.58 -0.72 -21.65
CA GLY A 1135 -1.45 0.32 -22.21
C GLY A 1135 -2.94 0.00 -22.06
N ASN A 1136 -3.29 -0.88 -21.12
CA ASN A 1136 -4.66 -1.35 -20.87
C ASN A 1136 -5.43 -0.50 -19.84
N ALA A 1137 -4.80 0.56 -19.31
CA ALA A 1137 -5.35 1.43 -18.27
C ALA A 1137 -6.18 2.60 -18.79
#